data_AF-A0A1C0VGN0-F1
#
_entry.id   AF-A0A1C0VGN0-F1
#
_cell.length_a   1.000
_cell.length_b   1.000
_cell.length_c   1.000
_cell.angle_alpha   90.00
_cell.angle_beta   90.00
_cell.angle_gamma   90.00
#
_symmetry.space_group_name_H-M   'P 1'
#
loop_
_entity.id
_entity.type
_entity.pdbx_description
1 polymer ?
#
loop_
_entity_poly.entity_id
_entity_poly.type
_entity_poly.pdbx_seq_one_letter_code
_entity_poly.pdbx_strand_id
1 'polypeptide(L)'
;MQRQVDNYNYLMNELAVVRTLLENNPENQENSPLESSAKNTLTNAALNNLCRIFGLTYFERYILLLCVGMELNPNWGFLCANSLSGVGKSYPNFMLATLVLPQAHWNALTPDAPLRRWQLIQIAEGSGLNLSPLRIDERILHYLLGLNNLDERLQGVVKSLEPQNIAHVNCHQILAEQLATTWVNTREGITLPIIQLCGDEVSSKKAIASVACQLLNLNLYIMSAGAITSLRTNEINELLRLWDREAMLTNSVLLLDCEESDSSDAAKENAIARLMTNISSPLIIISRERRRFTQKPIIAIDVPKPTTAEQRIIWENALGEVATTLNGHVDTLVSHFSLSAATIHTVCTEAIGKSKLTNQLPTPHSPLPTLLWDTCRSQARSRLDELAQPIESGVTWDDLVLPEAQRQVLRDIAAHVRQRAKVYELWGFGNKGGRGLGISALFAGASGTGKTMAAEVIANELRLDLYRIDLSQVVSKYIGETEKNLRRVFDAAEAGGAILLFDEADALFGKRSEVKDSHDRHANIEVGYLLQRMESYRGLAILTTNLKASLDQAFLRRIRFIVQFPFPDVTQRNEIWQRIFPQQTPTQDLDFGKLAKLNVSGGNIRNIALNAAFLAADAGEAVEMKYILQAAKSEYAKLERQLTDAEVKGWI
;
A
#
# COMPACT_ATOMS: atom_id res chain seq x y z
N MET A 1 7.60 -10.81 38.54
CA MET A 1 7.36 -11.58 39.77
C MET A 1 7.45 -10.70 41.02
N GLN A 2 8.59 -10.08 41.35
CA GLN A 2 8.71 -9.21 42.54
C GLN A 2 7.65 -8.08 42.59
N ARG A 3 7.49 -7.34 41.49
CA ARG A 3 6.48 -6.26 41.37
C ARG A 3 5.04 -6.72 41.56
N GLN A 4 4.72 -7.97 41.23
CA GLN A 4 3.37 -8.54 41.40
C GLN A 4 3.10 -8.84 42.87
N VAL A 5 4.09 -9.41 43.57
CA VAL A 5 4.01 -9.68 45.01
C VAL A 5 3.86 -8.37 45.79
N ASP A 6 4.64 -7.34 45.43
CA ASP A 6 4.57 -6.03 46.10
C ASP A 6 3.23 -5.34 45.86
N ASN A 7 2.69 -5.40 44.63
CA ASN A 7 1.35 -4.87 44.31
C ASN A 7 0.25 -5.61 45.08
N TYR A 8 0.32 -6.94 45.14
CA TYR A 8 -0.65 -7.76 45.86
C TYR A 8 -0.65 -7.45 47.35
N ASN A 9 0.52 -7.39 47.98
CA ASN A 9 0.65 -7.05 49.40
C ASN A 9 0.09 -5.66 49.72
N TYR A 10 0.37 -4.67 48.86
CA TYR A 10 -0.19 -3.34 49.00
C TYR A 10 -1.72 -3.34 48.89
N LEU A 11 -2.26 -4.06 47.89
CA LEU A 11 -3.70 -4.19 47.70
C LEU A 11 -4.38 -4.85 48.91
N MET A 12 -3.79 -5.89 49.47
CA MET A 12 -4.32 -6.58 50.66
C MET A 12 -4.33 -5.69 51.91
N ASN A 13 -3.32 -4.83 52.08
CA ASN A 13 -3.29 -3.86 53.19
C ASN A 13 -4.42 -2.82 53.07
N GLU A 14 -4.68 -2.30 51.87
CA GLU A 14 -5.76 -1.36 51.61
C GLU A 14 -7.14 -2.02 51.76
N LEU A 15 -7.27 -3.29 51.37
CA LEU A 15 -8.48 -4.07 51.62
C LEU A 15 -8.74 -4.27 53.12
N ALA A 16 -7.70 -4.45 53.94
CA ALA A 16 -7.87 -4.55 55.39
C ALA A 16 -8.50 -3.29 55.98
N VAL A 17 -8.18 -2.10 55.47
CA VAL A 17 -8.82 -0.83 55.87
C VAL A 17 -10.31 -0.85 55.53
N VAL A 18 -10.68 -1.22 54.31
CA VAL A 18 -12.10 -1.31 53.91
C VAL A 18 -12.85 -2.36 54.72
N ARG A 19 -12.21 -3.48 55.04
CA ARG A 19 -12.76 -4.51 55.91
C ARG A 19 -13.07 -3.97 57.31
N THR A 20 -12.16 -3.20 57.91
CA THR A 20 -12.42 -2.57 59.22
C THR A 20 -13.58 -1.58 59.17
N LEU A 21 -13.77 -0.88 58.05
CA LEU A 21 -14.94 -0.01 57.86
C LEU A 21 -16.24 -0.81 57.74
N LEU A 22 -16.24 -1.97 57.09
CA LEU A 22 -17.41 -2.85 56.99
C LEU A 22 -17.78 -3.51 58.33
N GLU A 23 -16.79 -3.81 59.17
CA GLU A 23 -16.99 -4.44 60.48
C GLU A 23 -17.43 -3.43 61.56
N ASN A 24 -17.10 -2.14 61.40
CA ASN A 24 -17.47 -1.07 62.33
C ASN A 24 -18.82 -0.42 61.96
N ASN A 25 -19.83 -0.58 62.82
CA ASN A 25 -21.17 -0.02 62.62
C ASN A 25 -21.17 1.53 62.50
N PRO A 26 -22.09 2.12 61.70
CA PRO A 26 -22.14 3.56 61.42
C PRO A 26 -22.48 4.46 62.62
N GLU A 27 -22.90 3.92 63.77
CA GLU A 27 -23.28 4.72 64.95
C GLU A 27 -22.09 5.29 65.75
N ASN A 28 -20.84 4.93 65.44
CA ASN A 28 -19.64 5.38 66.17
C ASN A 28 -18.70 6.32 65.38
N GLN A 29 -19.15 6.92 64.28
CA GLN A 29 -18.31 7.79 63.43
C GLN A 29 -18.36 9.28 63.80
N GLU A 30 -18.19 9.64 65.08
CA GLU A 30 -17.71 10.98 65.44
C GLU A 30 -16.26 10.87 65.94
N ASN A 31 -15.35 11.45 65.15
CA ASN A 31 -13.94 11.67 65.45
C ASN A 31 -13.05 10.43 65.65
N SER A 32 -12.57 9.88 64.54
CA SER A 32 -11.20 9.37 64.49
C SER A 32 -10.58 9.65 63.12
N PRO A 33 -9.50 10.44 63.04
CA PRO A 33 -8.74 10.55 61.82
C PRO A 33 -8.01 9.22 61.64
N LEU A 34 -8.55 8.33 60.80
CA LEU A 34 -7.83 7.15 60.32
C LEU A 34 -6.76 7.60 59.32
N GLU A 35 -5.78 8.38 59.78
CA GLU A 35 -4.46 8.45 59.14
C GLU A 35 -3.70 7.18 59.54
N SER A 36 -3.95 6.07 58.85
CA SER A 36 -3.11 4.89 58.95
C SER A 36 -1.76 5.16 58.26
N SER A 37 -0.74 5.42 59.07
CA SER A 37 0.64 4.85 59.08
C SER A 37 1.26 4.20 57.82
N ALA A 38 0.90 4.56 56.59
CA ALA A 38 1.50 4.06 55.36
C ALA A 38 2.08 5.18 54.47
N LYS A 39 2.46 6.32 55.06
CA LYS A 39 3.36 7.29 54.40
C LYS A 39 4.76 6.67 54.32
N ASN A 40 5.02 5.80 53.34
CA ASN A 40 6.26 5.82 52.52
C ASN A 40 6.60 4.60 51.65
N THR A 41 5.88 3.46 51.63
CA THR A 41 6.53 2.25 51.08
C THR A 41 6.31 1.89 49.61
N LEU A 42 5.32 2.38 48.85
CA LEU A 42 5.32 2.23 47.38
C LEU A 42 4.51 3.34 46.67
N THR A 43 5.16 4.45 46.32
CA THR A 43 4.63 5.48 45.41
C THR A 43 4.23 4.94 44.02
N ASN A 44 4.66 3.72 43.65
CA ASN A 44 4.42 3.09 42.35
C ASN A 44 3.44 1.90 42.39
N ALA A 45 2.72 1.67 43.49
CA ALA A 45 1.71 0.61 43.55
C ALA A 45 0.61 0.81 42.48
N ALA A 46 0.15 -0.28 41.85
CA ALA A 46 -0.82 -0.23 40.75
C ALA A 46 -2.08 0.58 41.09
N LEU A 47 -2.60 0.44 42.33
CA LEU A 47 -3.77 1.19 42.81
C LEU A 47 -3.53 2.71 42.84
N ASN A 48 -2.39 3.17 43.38
CA ASN A 48 -2.07 4.59 43.45
C ASN A 48 -1.88 5.18 42.04
N ASN A 49 -1.25 4.43 41.14
CA ASN A 49 -1.14 4.82 39.74
C ASN A 49 -2.50 4.94 39.06
N LEU A 50 -3.40 3.97 39.28
CA LEU A 50 -4.75 3.99 38.72
C LEU A 50 -5.54 5.21 39.23
N CYS A 51 -5.52 5.47 40.53
CA CYS A 51 -6.18 6.65 41.10
C CYS A 51 -5.63 7.96 40.52
N ARG A 52 -4.30 8.06 40.34
CA ARG A 52 -3.67 9.25 39.75
C ARG A 52 -4.01 9.43 38.27
N ILE A 53 -4.00 8.35 37.48
CA ILE A 53 -4.27 8.38 36.04
C ILE A 53 -5.70 8.83 35.77
N PHE A 54 -6.68 8.27 36.49
CA PHE A 54 -8.11 8.57 36.26
C PHE A 54 -8.67 9.66 37.19
N GLY A 55 -7.85 10.24 38.06
CA GLY A 55 -8.26 11.30 38.98
C GLY A 55 -9.32 10.87 39.99
N LEU A 56 -9.23 9.64 40.52
CA LEU A 56 -10.23 9.10 41.43
C LEU A 56 -10.24 9.84 42.76
N THR A 57 -11.43 10.17 43.26
CA THR A 57 -11.61 10.68 44.63
C THR A 57 -11.35 9.56 45.65
N TYR A 58 -11.19 9.93 46.93
CA TYR A 58 -11.08 8.93 48.00
C TYR A 58 -12.29 8.00 48.05
N PHE A 59 -13.50 8.54 47.89
CA PHE A 59 -14.72 7.75 47.86
C PHE A 59 -14.74 6.77 46.68
N GLU A 60 -14.36 7.22 45.48
CA GLU A 60 -14.31 6.36 44.29
C GLU A 60 -13.24 5.25 44.40
N ARG A 61 -12.07 5.57 44.99
CA ARG A 61 -11.03 4.59 45.33
C ARG A 61 -11.58 3.50 46.25
N TYR A 62 -12.33 3.87 47.28
CA TYR A 62 -12.89 2.90 48.22
C TYR A 62 -14.03 2.07 47.62
N ILE A 63 -14.84 2.63 46.72
CA ILE A 63 -15.83 1.85 45.94
C ILE A 63 -15.12 0.78 45.11
N LEU A 64 -14.01 1.13 44.44
CA LEU A 64 -13.22 0.17 43.67
C LEU A 64 -12.67 -0.95 44.58
N LEU A 65 -12.08 -0.59 45.72
CA LEU A 65 -11.57 -1.57 46.70
C LEU A 65 -12.67 -2.48 47.28
N LEU A 66 -13.87 -1.94 47.53
CA LEU A 66 -15.02 -2.72 47.96
C LEU A 66 -15.38 -3.80 46.93
N CYS A 67 -15.33 -3.47 45.63
CA CYS A 67 -15.56 -4.43 44.55
C CYS A 67 -14.42 -5.45 44.43
N VAL A 68 -13.15 -5.02 44.57
CA VAL A 68 -11.98 -5.91 44.57
C VAL A 68 -12.08 -6.94 45.69
N GLY A 69 -12.47 -6.51 46.89
CA GLY A 69 -12.59 -7.39 48.04
C GLY A 69 -13.57 -8.54 47.83
N MET A 70 -14.66 -8.29 47.08
CA MET A 70 -15.64 -9.30 46.70
C MET A 70 -15.05 -10.41 45.82
N GLU A 71 -14.13 -10.07 44.91
CA GLU A 71 -13.50 -11.04 44.00
C GLU A 71 -12.33 -11.78 44.66
N LEU A 72 -11.60 -11.14 45.59
CA LEU A 72 -10.40 -11.73 46.21
C LEU A 72 -10.67 -12.50 47.51
N ASN A 73 -11.76 -12.20 48.24
CA ASN A 73 -12.03 -12.79 49.54
C ASN A 73 -13.43 -13.45 49.59
N PRO A 74 -13.54 -14.76 49.83
CA PRO A 74 -14.83 -15.46 49.87
C PRO A 74 -15.80 -14.96 50.94
N ASN A 75 -15.29 -14.44 52.06
CA ASN A 75 -16.09 -13.98 53.19
C ASN A 75 -16.64 -12.55 53.03
N TRP A 76 -16.28 -11.86 51.94
CA TRP A 76 -16.65 -10.45 51.74
C TRP A 76 -18.15 -10.25 51.58
N GLY A 77 -18.84 -11.17 50.90
CA GLY A 77 -20.30 -11.10 50.71
C GLY A 77 -21.08 -11.15 52.03
N PHE A 78 -20.57 -11.88 53.03
CA PHE A 78 -21.16 -11.92 54.38
C PHE A 78 -20.97 -10.60 55.13
N LEU A 79 -19.78 -9.98 55.00
CA LEU A 79 -19.50 -8.65 55.56
C LEU A 79 -20.43 -7.59 54.96
N CYS A 80 -20.64 -7.63 53.64
CA CYS A 80 -21.58 -6.73 52.98
C CYS A 80 -23.03 -6.91 53.51
N ALA A 81 -23.50 -8.14 53.67
CA ALA A 81 -24.84 -8.42 54.17
C ALA A 81 -25.06 -7.94 55.62
N ASN A 82 -24.08 -8.14 56.50
CA ASN A 82 -24.20 -7.80 57.93
C ASN A 82 -24.21 -6.29 58.20
N SER A 83 -23.50 -5.50 57.39
CA SER A 83 -23.45 -4.04 57.53
C SER A 83 -24.81 -3.34 57.25
N LEU A 84 -25.76 -4.03 56.62
CA LEU A 84 -27.08 -3.54 56.26
C LEU A 84 -28.15 -4.29 57.06
N SER A 85 -28.32 -3.95 58.34
CA SER A 85 -29.36 -4.37 59.30
C SER A 85 -30.48 -5.29 58.78
N GLY A 86 -30.14 -6.53 58.39
CA GLY A 86 -31.09 -7.58 58.01
C GLY A 86 -31.75 -7.52 56.62
N VAL A 87 -31.44 -6.54 55.76
CA VAL A 87 -31.96 -6.44 54.37
C VAL A 87 -30.83 -6.49 53.32
N GLY A 88 -29.59 -6.61 53.79
CA GLY A 88 -28.38 -6.58 52.97
C GLY A 88 -28.27 -7.75 51.99
N LYS A 89 -28.24 -7.44 50.70
CA LYS A 89 -27.83 -8.38 49.65
C LYS A 89 -26.33 -8.67 49.77
N SER A 90 -25.89 -9.90 49.49
CA SER A 90 -24.51 -10.39 49.68
C SER A 90 -23.47 -9.82 48.69
N TYR A 91 -23.70 -8.62 48.17
CA TYR A 91 -22.86 -8.02 47.14
C TYR A 91 -22.66 -6.51 47.38
N PRO A 92 -21.51 -5.95 46.94
CA PRO A 92 -21.29 -4.51 46.92
C PRO A 92 -22.38 -3.80 46.13
N ASN A 93 -22.98 -2.77 46.72
CA ASN A 93 -23.94 -1.90 46.05
C ASN A 93 -23.71 -0.46 46.49
N PHE A 94 -24.24 0.50 45.75
CA PHE A 94 -23.98 1.91 46.03
C PHE A 94 -24.56 2.36 47.37
N MET A 95 -25.70 1.81 47.77
CA MET A 95 -26.32 2.12 49.07
C MET A 95 -25.38 1.75 50.23
N LEU A 96 -24.78 0.56 50.17
CA LEU A 96 -23.77 0.12 51.13
C LEU A 96 -22.54 1.03 51.12
N ALA A 97 -22.05 1.37 49.93
CA ALA A 97 -20.91 2.28 49.78
C ALA A 97 -21.18 3.65 50.43
N THR A 98 -22.38 4.23 50.25
CA THR A 98 -22.74 5.53 50.85
C THR A 98 -22.91 5.49 52.36
N LEU A 99 -23.22 4.32 52.95
CA LEU A 99 -23.40 4.17 54.40
C LEU A 99 -22.09 3.89 55.14
N VAL A 100 -21.17 3.15 54.51
CA VAL A 100 -19.96 2.65 55.16
C VAL A 100 -18.73 3.52 54.87
N LEU A 101 -18.63 4.06 53.65
CA LEU A 101 -17.42 4.73 53.19
C LEU A 101 -17.45 6.24 53.48
N PRO A 102 -16.31 6.85 53.81
CA PRO A 102 -16.24 8.29 54.08
C PRO A 102 -16.44 9.13 52.81
N GLN A 103 -16.92 10.36 52.99
CA GLN A 103 -17.07 11.37 51.92
C GLN A 103 -17.95 10.93 50.74
N ALA A 104 -19.03 10.21 51.03
CA ALA A 104 -19.96 9.72 50.03
C ALA A 104 -20.58 10.84 49.18
N HIS A 105 -20.56 10.66 47.85
CA HIS A 105 -21.16 11.61 46.91
C HIS A 105 -21.83 10.91 45.72
N TRP A 106 -23.01 11.39 45.33
CA TRP A 106 -23.78 10.85 44.20
C TRP A 106 -23.08 10.99 42.85
N ASN A 107 -22.17 11.96 42.72
CA ASN A 107 -21.44 12.20 41.48
C ASN A 107 -20.59 10.99 41.04
N ALA A 108 -20.23 10.06 41.95
CA ALA A 108 -19.36 8.92 41.67
C ALA A 108 -19.94 7.91 40.67
N LEU A 109 -21.28 7.85 40.52
CA LEU A 109 -21.98 6.94 39.60
C LEU A 109 -22.62 7.65 38.41
N THR A 110 -22.30 8.92 38.19
CA THR A 110 -22.75 9.62 36.97
C THR A 110 -22.05 9.01 35.73
N PRO A 111 -22.66 9.05 34.53
CA PRO A 111 -22.05 8.49 33.32
C PRO A 111 -20.68 9.08 32.97
N ASP A 112 -20.42 10.33 33.37
CA ASP A 112 -19.15 11.04 33.15
C ASP A 112 -18.13 10.83 34.27
N ALA A 113 -18.54 10.26 35.41
CA ALA A 113 -17.63 9.96 36.51
C ALA A 113 -16.58 8.93 36.10
N PRO A 114 -15.36 9.01 36.62
CA PRO A 114 -14.26 8.12 36.23
C PRO A 114 -14.62 6.63 36.33
N LEU A 115 -15.35 6.23 37.38
CA LEU A 115 -15.74 4.82 37.61
C LEU A 115 -16.58 4.24 36.47
N ARG A 116 -17.56 4.98 35.95
CA ARG A 116 -18.43 4.53 34.85
C ARG A 116 -17.90 4.90 33.47
N ARG A 117 -17.35 6.11 33.32
CA ARG A 117 -16.80 6.61 32.05
C ARG A 117 -15.72 5.68 31.51
N TRP A 118 -14.81 5.25 32.38
CA TRP A 118 -13.71 4.35 32.07
C TRP A 118 -14.03 2.88 32.35
N GLN A 119 -15.29 2.54 32.63
CA GLN A 119 -15.70 1.17 32.94
C GLN A 119 -14.75 0.48 33.94
N LEU A 120 -14.40 1.18 35.02
CA LEU A 120 -13.58 0.60 36.10
C LEU A 120 -14.42 -0.38 36.91
N ILE A 121 -15.72 -0.10 36.98
CA ILE A 121 -16.74 -0.96 37.57
C ILE A 121 -17.88 -1.18 36.57
N GLN A 122 -18.54 -2.32 36.69
CA GLN A 122 -19.75 -2.68 35.97
C GLN A 122 -20.92 -2.70 36.95
N ILE A 123 -22.04 -2.09 36.56
CA ILE A 123 -23.29 -2.11 37.31
C ILE A 123 -24.14 -3.23 36.72
N ALA A 124 -24.29 -4.32 37.46
CA ALA A 124 -25.09 -5.46 37.02
C ALA A 124 -26.61 -5.14 37.06
N GLU A 125 -27.39 -5.94 36.34
CA GLU A 125 -28.85 -5.80 36.33
C GLU A 125 -29.43 -5.94 37.74
N GLY A 126 -30.37 -5.05 38.08
CA GLY A 126 -30.95 -4.99 39.41
C GLY A 126 -32.15 -4.06 39.47
N SER A 127 -32.78 -4.02 40.65
CA SER A 127 -34.05 -3.31 40.91
C SER A 127 -33.91 -1.77 40.93
N GLY A 128 -32.72 -1.22 40.70
CA GLY A 128 -32.42 0.22 40.67
C GLY A 128 -30.93 0.50 40.84
N LEU A 129 -30.46 1.69 40.43
CA LEU A 129 -29.03 2.06 40.40
C LEU A 129 -28.32 1.86 41.76
N ASN A 130 -29.03 2.07 42.87
CA ASN A 130 -28.44 2.03 44.22
C ASN A 130 -28.30 0.61 44.78
N LEU A 131 -29.17 -0.29 44.33
CA LEU A 131 -29.32 -1.67 44.83
C LEU A 131 -28.78 -2.70 43.84
N SER A 132 -28.38 -2.26 42.65
CA SER A 132 -27.69 -3.07 41.66
C SER A 132 -26.32 -3.51 42.20
N PRO A 133 -25.89 -4.75 41.90
CA PRO A 133 -24.54 -5.20 42.22
C PRO A 133 -23.49 -4.37 41.47
N LEU A 134 -22.48 -3.92 42.20
CA LEU A 134 -21.27 -3.33 41.65
C LEU A 134 -20.20 -4.41 41.55
N ARG A 135 -19.62 -4.57 40.35
CA ARG A 135 -18.51 -5.48 40.09
C ARG A 135 -17.33 -4.70 39.54
N ILE A 136 -16.12 -5.15 39.85
CA ILE A 136 -14.92 -4.62 39.21
C ILE A 136 -14.81 -5.19 37.79
N ASP A 137 -14.33 -4.38 36.85
CA ASP A 137 -14.01 -4.87 35.51
C ASP A 137 -12.76 -5.76 35.54
N GLU A 138 -12.82 -6.93 34.90
CA GLU A 138 -11.77 -7.96 34.96
C GLU A 138 -10.39 -7.43 34.55
N ARG A 139 -10.34 -6.59 33.51
CA ARG A 139 -9.09 -5.98 33.04
C ARG A 139 -8.44 -5.09 34.11
N ILE A 140 -9.24 -4.40 34.92
CA ILE A 140 -8.77 -3.54 36.01
C ILE A 140 -8.32 -4.36 37.20
N LEU A 141 -9.01 -5.46 37.51
CA LEU A 141 -8.57 -6.42 38.52
C LEU A 141 -7.19 -7.00 38.15
N HIS A 142 -7.03 -7.45 36.90
CA HIS A 142 -5.74 -7.93 36.39
C HIS A 142 -4.64 -6.86 36.48
N TYR A 143 -4.94 -5.60 36.16
CA TYR A 143 -3.98 -4.50 36.32
C TYR A 143 -3.55 -4.32 37.79
N LEU A 144 -4.50 -4.34 38.74
CA LEU A 144 -4.21 -4.19 40.17
C LEU A 144 -3.35 -5.34 40.72
N LEU A 145 -3.54 -6.55 40.19
CA LEU A 145 -2.71 -7.72 40.49
C LEU A 145 -1.34 -7.70 39.80
N GLY A 146 -1.07 -6.71 38.93
CA GLY A 146 0.17 -6.60 38.17
C GLY A 146 0.29 -7.56 36.99
N LEU A 147 -0.85 -7.99 36.43
CA LEU A 147 -0.92 -8.75 35.18
C LEU A 147 -1.08 -7.78 34.01
N ASN A 148 -0.18 -7.88 33.02
CA ASN A 148 -0.14 -7.01 31.85
C ASN A 148 -0.73 -7.73 30.63
N ASN A 149 -2.05 -7.95 30.64
CA ASN A 149 -2.78 -8.52 29.52
C ASN A 149 -3.69 -7.45 28.90
N LEU A 150 -3.89 -7.52 27.58
CA LEU A 150 -4.86 -6.67 26.88
C LEU A 150 -6.29 -7.10 27.26
N ASP A 151 -7.22 -6.15 27.34
CA ASP A 151 -8.65 -6.44 27.55
C ASP A 151 -9.16 -7.42 26.49
N GLU A 152 -9.88 -8.45 26.90
CA GLU A 152 -10.46 -9.47 26.02
C GLU A 152 -11.29 -8.86 24.89
N ARG A 153 -12.03 -7.78 25.16
CA ARG A 153 -12.87 -7.07 24.17
C ARG A 153 -12.06 -6.37 23.09
N LEU A 154 -10.78 -6.08 23.38
CA LEU A 154 -9.84 -5.52 22.41
C LEU A 154 -9.05 -6.62 21.69
N GLN A 155 -9.04 -7.85 22.22
CA GLN A 155 -8.37 -8.98 21.58
C GLN A 155 -9.09 -9.32 20.27
N GLY A 156 -8.32 -9.37 19.18
CA GLY A 156 -8.85 -9.61 17.82
C GLY A 156 -9.10 -8.33 17.01
N VAL A 157 -9.40 -7.21 17.66
CA VAL A 157 -9.49 -5.89 17.00
C VAL A 157 -8.13 -5.20 16.95
N VAL A 158 -7.38 -5.31 18.04
CA VAL A 158 -6.08 -4.66 18.22
C VAL A 158 -4.99 -5.71 18.34
N LYS A 159 -3.85 -5.49 17.68
CA LYS A 159 -2.68 -6.37 17.73
C LYS A 159 -1.45 -5.59 18.20
N SER A 160 -0.62 -6.19 19.06
CA SER A 160 0.68 -5.61 19.41
C SER A 160 1.58 -5.63 18.17
N LEU A 161 2.27 -4.53 17.90
CA LEU A 161 3.27 -4.47 16.85
C LEU A 161 4.66 -4.52 17.49
N GLU A 162 5.34 -5.66 17.32
CA GLU A 162 6.71 -5.83 17.81
C GLU A 162 7.68 -4.87 17.11
N PRO A 163 8.71 -4.36 17.82
CA PRO A 163 9.73 -3.50 17.26
C PRO A 163 10.41 -4.14 16.05
N GLN A 164 10.22 -3.52 14.87
CA GLN A 164 10.93 -3.92 13.67
C GLN A 164 12.27 -3.20 13.60
N ASN A 165 13.37 -3.95 13.45
CA ASN A 165 14.69 -3.36 13.25
C ASN A 165 14.78 -2.68 11.88
N ILE A 166 14.72 -1.35 11.85
CA ILE A 166 15.04 -0.53 10.66
C ILE A 166 16.51 -0.11 10.66
N ALA A 167 17.41 -0.90 11.24
CA ALA A 167 18.81 -0.51 11.50
C ALA A 167 19.63 -0.12 10.25
N HIS A 168 19.04 -0.07 9.06
CA HIS A 168 19.73 0.04 7.79
C HIS A 168 19.16 1.09 6.81
N VAL A 169 18.12 1.87 7.19
CA VAL A 169 17.59 2.96 6.33
C VAL A 169 17.67 4.28 7.08
N ASN A 170 18.71 5.08 6.79
CA ASN A 170 18.97 6.36 7.46
C ASN A 170 17.80 7.35 7.35
N CYS A 171 17.12 7.42 6.20
CA CYS A 171 15.96 8.31 6.03
C CYS A 171 14.83 7.97 7.01
N HIS A 172 14.54 6.67 7.17
CA HIS A 172 13.48 6.21 8.07
C HIS A 172 13.81 6.48 9.54
N GLN A 173 15.08 6.37 9.93
CA GLN A 173 15.53 6.71 11.28
C GLN A 173 15.37 8.20 11.58
N ILE A 174 15.77 9.08 10.66
CA ILE A 174 15.59 10.53 10.82
C ILE A 174 14.10 10.88 10.96
N LEU A 175 13.23 10.27 10.16
CA LEU A 175 11.78 10.47 10.28
C LEU A 175 11.24 9.97 11.63
N ALA A 176 11.73 8.83 12.13
CA ALA A 176 11.35 8.31 13.45
C ALA A 176 11.80 9.24 14.60
N GLU A 177 12.99 9.82 14.51
CA GLU A 177 13.50 10.81 15.48
C GLU A 177 12.70 12.12 15.43
N GLN A 178 12.35 12.60 14.23
CA GLN A 178 11.47 13.76 14.03
C GLN A 178 10.08 13.51 14.63
N LEU A 179 9.52 12.32 14.44
CA LEU A 179 8.25 11.92 15.06
C LEU A 179 8.32 11.94 16.58
N ALA A 180 9.36 11.31 17.14
CA ALA A 180 9.56 11.22 18.59
C ALA A 180 9.70 12.61 19.23
N THR A 181 10.54 13.47 18.64
CA THR A 181 10.76 14.85 19.13
C THR A 181 9.48 15.69 19.05
N THR A 182 8.70 15.55 17.98
CA THR A 182 7.45 16.31 17.83
C THR A 182 6.43 15.93 18.90
N TRP A 183 6.32 14.65 19.24
CA TRP A 183 5.45 14.23 20.33
C TRP A 183 5.92 14.67 21.72
N VAL A 184 7.22 14.70 21.99
CA VAL A 184 7.75 15.20 23.28
C VAL A 184 7.41 16.67 23.45
N ASN A 185 7.67 17.50 22.43
CA ASN A 185 7.45 18.95 22.50
C ASN A 185 5.97 19.33 22.63
N THR A 186 5.05 18.49 22.15
CA THR A 186 3.61 18.80 22.20
C THR A 186 2.95 18.42 23.54
N ARG A 187 3.66 17.70 24.43
CA ARG A 187 3.13 17.32 25.76
C ARG A 187 2.94 18.51 26.71
N GLU A 188 3.50 19.68 26.42
CA GLU A 188 3.49 20.86 27.29
C GLU A 188 2.25 21.78 27.17
N GLY A 189 1.06 21.25 26.83
CA GLY A 189 -0.20 21.96 27.07
C GLY A 189 -1.21 22.06 25.92
N ILE A 190 -1.09 21.24 24.87
CA ILE A 190 -2.03 21.22 23.73
C ILE A 190 -2.60 19.80 23.53
N THR A 191 -3.77 19.70 22.90
CA THR A 191 -4.33 18.43 22.40
C THR A 191 -3.28 17.66 21.60
N LEU A 192 -3.10 16.38 21.93
CA LEU A 192 -2.11 15.53 21.26
C LEU A 192 -2.36 15.53 19.75
N PRO A 193 -1.36 15.90 18.94
CA PRO A 193 -1.54 15.97 17.50
C PRO A 193 -1.63 14.57 16.94
N ILE A 194 -2.50 14.40 15.95
CA ILE A 194 -2.59 13.14 15.22
C ILE A 194 -1.49 13.12 14.18
N ILE A 195 -0.69 12.06 14.18
CA ILE A 195 0.38 11.88 13.22
C ILE A 195 -0.16 11.07 12.04
N GLN A 196 0.07 11.57 10.84
CA GLN A 196 -0.31 10.86 9.62
C GLN A 196 0.94 10.53 8.79
N LEU A 197 1.23 9.23 8.65
CA LEU A 197 2.28 8.72 7.77
C LEU A 197 1.67 8.44 6.39
N CYS A 198 2.07 9.24 5.41
CA CYS A 198 1.60 9.15 4.02
C CYS A 198 2.67 8.49 3.15
N GLY A 199 2.29 7.58 2.25
CA GLY A 199 3.24 6.96 1.32
C GLY A 199 2.74 5.61 0.80
N ASP A 200 3.39 5.07 -0.22
CA ASP A 200 2.92 3.86 -0.89
C ASP A 200 3.22 2.58 -0.09
N GLU A 201 4.25 2.61 0.77
CA GLU A 201 4.76 1.40 1.43
C GLU A 201 4.28 1.28 2.88
N VAL A 202 3.43 0.29 3.12
CA VAL A 202 2.85 -0.01 4.45
C VAL A 202 3.90 -0.50 5.45
N SER A 203 4.81 -1.37 5.02
CA SER A 203 5.89 -1.91 5.86
C SER A 203 6.79 -0.81 6.40
N SER A 204 7.26 0.09 5.53
CA SER A 204 8.10 1.22 5.92
C SER A 204 7.41 2.13 6.94
N LYS A 205 6.12 2.44 6.74
CA LYS A 205 5.33 3.26 7.68
C LYS A 205 5.14 2.59 9.04
N LYS A 206 4.83 1.28 9.06
CA LYS A 206 4.71 0.49 10.30
C LYS A 206 6.04 0.45 11.05
N ALA A 207 7.14 0.28 10.33
CA ALA A 207 8.45 0.23 10.91
C ALA A 207 8.83 1.60 11.52
N ILE A 208 8.67 2.70 10.78
CA ILE A 208 8.96 4.08 11.27
C ILE A 208 8.18 4.37 12.55
N ALA A 209 6.88 4.06 12.58
CA ALA A 209 6.04 4.23 13.76
C ALA A 209 6.57 3.41 14.95
N SER A 210 7.00 2.18 14.69
CA SER A 210 7.54 1.28 15.70
C SER A 210 8.83 1.81 16.35
N VAL A 211 9.78 2.28 15.53
CA VAL A 211 11.04 2.88 16.03
C VAL A 211 10.76 4.18 16.80
N ALA A 212 9.84 5.03 16.32
CA ALA A 212 9.46 6.25 17.04
C ALA A 212 8.87 5.95 18.42
N CYS A 213 8.02 4.91 18.52
CA CYS A 213 7.47 4.45 19.80
C CYS A 213 8.54 3.86 20.72
N GLN A 214 9.51 3.11 20.17
CA GLN A 214 10.63 2.56 20.93
C GLN A 214 11.50 3.66 21.56
N LEU A 215 11.80 4.73 20.81
CA LEU A 215 12.54 5.89 21.33
C LEU A 215 11.83 6.59 22.49
N LEU A 216 10.49 6.54 22.51
CA LEU A 216 9.65 7.13 23.57
C LEU A 216 9.26 6.14 24.67
N ASN A 217 9.73 4.88 24.59
CA ASN A 217 9.33 3.79 25.49
C ASN A 217 7.79 3.62 25.58
N LEU A 218 7.14 3.68 24.41
CA LEU A 218 5.69 3.50 24.24
C LEU A 218 5.40 2.15 23.59
N ASN A 219 4.32 1.50 24.02
CA ASN A 219 3.85 0.27 23.37
C ASN A 219 3.02 0.63 22.13
N LEU A 220 3.28 -0.01 21.00
CA LEU A 220 2.60 0.25 19.75
C LEU A 220 1.60 -0.86 19.44
N TYR A 221 0.36 -0.47 19.18
CA TYR A 221 -0.69 -1.39 18.79
C TYR A 221 -1.29 -0.99 17.46
N ILE A 222 -1.64 -1.96 16.63
CA ILE A 222 -2.26 -1.75 15.32
C ILE A 222 -3.73 -2.18 15.30
N MET A 223 -4.56 -1.36 14.67
CA MET A 223 -5.96 -1.61 14.35
C MET A 223 -6.19 -1.40 12.85
N SER A 224 -6.88 -2.34 12.19
CA SER A 224 -7.32 -2.15 10.80
C SER A 224 -8.55 -1.24 10.75
N ALA A 225 -8.58 -0.30 9.81
CA ALA A 225 -9.77 0.52 9.55
C ALA A 225 -11.00 -0.35 9.25
N GLY A 226 -10.82 -1.50 8.59
CA GLY A 226 -11.92 -2.42 8.27
C GLY A 226 -12.72 -2.88 9.50
N ALA A 227 -12.04 -3.07 10.65
CA ALA A 227 -12.68 -3.51 11.88
C ALA A 227 -13.63 -2.46 12.49
N ILE A 228 -13.44 -1.18 12.18
CA ILE A 228 -14.27 -0.07 12.70
C ILE A 228 -15.46 0.18 11.78
N THR A 229 -15.32 -0.11 10.49
CA THR A 229 -16.30 0.28 9.47
C THR A 229 -17.63 -0.47 9.55
N SER A 230 -17.66 -1.64 10.19
CA SER A 230 -18.87 -2.42 10.44
C SER A 230 -19.60 -2.00 11.72
N LEU A 231 -19.00 -1.17 12.57
CA LEU A 231 -19.51 -0.84 13.89
C LEU A 231 -20.46 0.36 13.88
N ARG A 232 -21.46 0.32 14.76
CA ARG A 232 -22.38 1.44 14.98
C ARG A 232 -21.70 2.55 15.79
N THR A 233 -22.27 3.76 15.75
CA THR A 233 -21.74 4.93 16.48
C THR A 233 -21.47 4.68 17.97
N ASN A 234 -22.36 3.95 18.64
CA ASN A 234 -22.20 3.67 20.08
C ASN A 234 -21.09 2.66 20.33
N GLU A 235 -20.98 1.63 19.49
CA GLU A 235 -19.93 0.60 19.58
C GLU A 235 -18.54 1.21 19.35
N ILE A 236 -18.42 2.17 18.42
CA ILE A 236 -17.17 2.93 18.21
C ILE A 236 -16.79 3.72 19.47
N ASN A 237 -17.76 4.40 20.10
CA ASN A 237 -17.49 5.16 21.32
C ASN A 237 -17.12 4.26 22.50
N GLU A 238 -17.70 3.07 22.60
CA GLU A 238 -17.33 2.07 23.60
C GLU A 238 -15.92 1.53 23.36
N LEU A 239 -15.60 1.16 22.12
CA LEU A 239 -14.26 0.71 21.73
C LEU A 239 -13.20 1.78 22.03
N LEU A 240 -13.48 3.05 21.72
CA LEU A 240 -12.59 4.17 22.01
C LEU A 240 -12.37 4.38 23.51
N ARG A 241 -13.42 4.24 24.33
CA ARG A 241 -13.29 4.34 25.79
C ARG A 241 -12.42 3.21 26.35
N LEU A 242 -12.61 1.99 25.87
CA LEU A 242 -11.80 0.83 26.24
C LEU A 242 -10.34 1.02 25.82
N TRP A 243 -10.12 1.52 24.62
CA TRP A 243 -8.79 1.80 24.10
C TRP A 243 -8.10 2.94 24.85
N ASP A 244 -8.75 4.09 25.04
CA ASP A 244 -8.18 5.22 25.77
C ASP A 244 -7.80 4.83 27.21
N ARG A 245 -8.64 4.02 27.86
CA ARG A 245 -8.34 3.42 29.17
C ARG A 245 -7.08 2.54 29.11
N GLU A 246 -6.99 1.65 28.13
CA GLU A 246 -5.83 0.77 27.94
C GLU A 246 -4.55 1.57 27.68
N ALA A 247 -4.63 2.57 26.80
CA ALA A 247 -3.53 3.46 26.45
C ALA A 247 -3.01 4.25 27.65
N MET A 248 -3.90 4.71 28.53
CA MET A 248 -3.53 5.38 29.78
C MET A 248 -2.87 4.43 30.80
N LEU A 249 -3.33 3.17 30.88
CA LEU A 249 -2.78 2.17 31.81
C LEU A 249 -1.40 1.64 31.38
N THR A 250 -1.21 1.45 30.07
CA THR A 250 -0.02 0.77 29.51
C THR A 250 0.94 1.70 28.78
N ASN A 251 0.64 3.01 28.74
CA ASN A 251 1.41 4.01 27.99
C ASN A 251 1.54 3.62 26.51
N SER A 252 0.40 3.38 25.87
CA SER A 252 0.31 2.80 24.53
C SER A 252 -0.17 3.82 23.49
N VAL A 253 0.22 3.57 22.24
CA VAL A 253 -0.14 4.33 21.05
C VAL A 253 -0.95 3.45 20.11
N LEU A 254 -2.00 4.02 19.52
CA LEU A 254 -2.76 3.36 18.47
C LEU A 254 -2.22 3.71 17.10
N LEU A 255 -2.03 2.70 16.28
CA LEU A 255 -1.77 2.83 14.85
C LEU A 255 -2.99 2.35 14.09
N LEU A 256 -3.60 3.25 13.33
CA LEU A 256 -4.73 2.94 12.46
C LEU A 256 -4.26 2.70 11.03
N ASP A 257 -4.48 1.49 10.52
CA ASP A 257 -4.16 1.10 9.14
C ASP A 257 -5.33 1.45 8.20
N CYS A 258 -5.20 2.53 7.43
CA CYS A 258 -6.22 3.02 6.49
C CYS A 258 -5.91 2.72 5.02
N GLU A 259 -4.97 1.81 4.72
CA GLU A 259 -4.54 1.48 3.34
C GLU A 259 -5.65 0.91 2.45
N GLU A 260 -6.53 0.10 3.03
CA GLU A 260 -7.63 -0.59 2.31
C GLU A 260 -8.87 0.29 2.10
N SER A 261 -8.84 1.54 2.57
CA SER A 261 -9.98 2.43 2.42
C SER A 261 -9.85 3.28 1.15
N ASP A 262 -10.48 2.82 0.08
CA ASP A 262 -10.78 3.67 -1.06
C ASP A 262 -11.54 4.91 -0.55
N SER A 263 -11.06 6.10 -0.91
CA SER A 263 -11.61 7.39 -0.50
C SER A 263 -13.04 7.65 -1.00
N SER A 264 -13.68 6.67 -1.64
CA SER A 264 -15.03 6.77 -2.20
C SER A 264 -16.11 6.33 -1.20
N ASP A 265 -15.75 5.59 -0.15
CA ASP A 265 -16.71 5.09 0.82
C ASP A 265 -16.97 6.10 1.95
N ALA A 266 -17.95 6.98 1.74
CA ALA A 266 -18.32 8.05 2.66
C ALA A 266 -18.70 7.54 4.06
N ALA A 267 -19.20 6.31 4.20
CA ALA A 267 -19.53 5.75 5.51
C ALA A 267 -18.25 5.43 6.30
N LYS A 268 -17.23 4.89 5.63
CA LYS A 268 -15.92 4.58 6.24
C LYS A 268 -15.18 5.85 6.64
N GLU A 269 -15.15 6.86 5.78
CA GLU A 269 -14.51 8.13 6.11
C GLU A 269 -15.16 8.82 7.31
N ASN A 270 -16.49 8.75 7.41
CA ASN A 270 -17.22 9.26 8.58
C ASN A 270 -16.88 8.49 9.86
N ALA A 271 -16.73 7.16 9.81
CA ALA A 271 -16.33 6.37 10.97
C ALA A 271 -14.91 6.73 11.44
N ILE A 272 -13.96 6.85 10.51
CA ILE A 272 -12.58 7.25 10.80
C ILE A 272 -12.52 8.68 11.36
N ALA A 273 -13.24 9.62 10.75
CA ALA A 273 -13.30 11.00 11.23
C ALA A 273 -13.81 11.09 12.67
N ARG A 274 -14.86 10.32 13.01
CA ARG A 274 -15.39 10.25 14.38
C ARG A 274 -14.38 9.67 15.38
N LEU A 275 -13.65 8.64 14.97
CA LEU A 275 -12.58 8.07 15.80
C LEU A 275 -11.52 9.12 16.11
N MET A 276 -11.08 9.86 15.10
CA MET A 276 -10.10 10.94 15.26
C MET A 276 -10.60 12.07 16.17
N THR A 277 -11.88 12.45 16.05
CA THR A 277 -12.47 13.47 16.93
C THR A 277 -12.48 13.03 18.38
N ASN A 278 -12.91 11.79 18.64
CA ASN A 278 -13.22 11.34 20.00
C ASN A 278 -12.05 10.68 20.74
N ILE A 279 -10.97 10.28 20.04
CA ILE A 279 -9.81 9.64 20.67
C ILE A 279 -9.05 10.62 21.57
N SER A 280 -8.75 10.21 22.80
CA SER A 280 -7.98 11.03 23.75
C SER A 280 -6.51 10.62 23.83
N SER A 281 -6.20 9.39 23.40
CA SER A 281 -4.85 8.82 23.34
C SER A 281 -4.07 9.22 22.07
N PRO A 282 -2.72 9.08 22.08
CA PRO A 282 -1.90 9.32 20.89
C PRO A 282 -2.28 8.38 19.74
N LEU A 283 -2.43 8.93 18.53
CA LEU A 283 -2.83 8.22 17.33
C LEU A 283 -1.83 8.46 16.19
N ILE A 284 -1.38 7.36 15.57
CA ILE A 284 -0.71 7.34 14.27
C ILE A 284 -1.69 6.80 13.23
N ILE A 285 -1.78 7.44 12.08
CA ILE A 285 -2.56 6.97 10.94
C ILE A 285 -1.60 6.64 9.80
N ILE A 286 -1.77 5.46 9.21
CA ILE A 286 -1.09 5.07 7.97
C ILE A 286 -2.07 5.20 6.81
N SER A 287 -1.71 5.97 5.79
CA SER A 287 -2.49 6.07 4.54
C SER A 287 -1.60 6.28 3.32
N ARG A 288 -2.13 6.05 2.10
CA ARG A 288 -1.42 6.38 0.86
C ARG A 288 -1.36 7.88 0.63
N GLU A 289 -2.53 8.51 0.67
CA GLU A 289 -2.69 9.94 0.45
C GLU A 289 -2.90 10.71 1.75
N ARG A 290 -2.53 11.99 1.73
CA ARG A 290 -2.82 12.92 2.83
C ARG A 290 -4.32 13.11 2.95
N ARG A 291 -4.84 12.94 4.17
CA ARG A 291 -6.27 13.08 4.45
C ARG A 291 -6.47 14.37 5.22
N ARG A 292 -7.38 15.22 4.75
CA ARG A 292 -7.66 16.50 5.39
C ARG A 292 -8.81 16.32 6.36
N PHE A 293 -8.58 16.62 7.63
CA PHE A 293 -9.63 16.64 8.65
C PHE A 293 -9.55 17.95 9.44
N THR A 294 -10.69 18.41 9.96
CA THR A 294 -10.87 19.81 10.40
C THR A 294 -10.78 20.03 11.92
N GLN A 295 -10.80 18.98 12.74
CA GLN A 295 -11.09 19.13 14.17
C GLN A 295 -9.89 18.98 15.12
N LYS A 296 -8.77 18.39 14.68
CA LYS A 296 -7.53 18.26 15.47
C LYS A 296 -6.30 18.63 14.64
N PRO A 297 -5.23 19.14 15.26
CA PRO A 297 -3.97 19.38 14.57
C PRO A 297 -3.42 18.04 14.05
N ILE A 298 -3.18 17.99 12.74
CA ILE A 298 -2.61 16.82 12.06
C ILE A 298 -1.23 17.17 11.55
N ILE A 299 -0.26 16.31 11.86
CA ILE A 299 1.10 16.40 11.33
C ILE A 299 1.23 15.30 10.29
N ALA A 300 1.20 15.68 9.02
CA ALA A 300 1.38 14.76 7.91
C ALA A 300 2.87 14.68 7.55
N ILE A 301 3.42 13.47 7.60
CA ILE A 301 4.79 13.15 7.19
C ILE A 301 4.70 12.25 5.97
N ASP A 302 5.32 12.68 4.88
CA ASP A 302 5.46 11.84 3.70
C ASP A 302 6.67 10.92 3.89
N VAL A 303 6.42 9.62 3.79
CA VAL A 303 7.44 8.58 3.81
C VAL A 303 7.83 8.31 2.35
N PRO A 304 9.02 8.75 1.92
CA PRO A 304 9.48 8.50 0.56
C PRO A 304 9.79 7.01 0.38
N LYS A 305 9.75 6.55 -0.88
CA LYS A 305 10.32 5.25 -1.24
C LYS A 305 11.82 5.24 -0.91
N PRO A 306 12.39 4.09 -0.49
CA PRO A 306 13.81 3.99 -0.22
C PRO A 306 14.60 4.40 -1.47
N THR A 307 15.62 5.23 -1.27
CA THR A 307 16.50 5.69 -2.34
C THR A 307 17.27 4.51 -2.95
N THR A 308 17.85 4.68 -4.14
CA THR A 308 18.66 3.61 -4.77
C THR A 308 19.86 3.21 -3.89
N ALA A 309 20.45 4.16 -3.18
CA ALA A 309 21.50 3.88 -2.20
C ALA A 309 20.99 3.01 -1.03
N GLU A 310 19.80 3.32 -0.49
CA GLU A 310 19.20 2.54 0.60
C GLU A 310 18.73 1.17 0.13
N GLN A 311 18.15 1.06 -1.06
CA GLN A 311 17.80 -0.22 -1.67
C GLN A 311 19.02 -1.11 -1.85
N ARG A 312 20.17 -0.56 -2.27
CA ARG A 312 21.43 -1.32 -2.36
C ARG A 312 21.78 -1.95 -1.01
N ILE A 313 21.72 -1.19 0.08
CA ILE A 313 22.00 -1.69 1.43
C ILE A 313 21.00 -2.79 1.83
N ILE A 314 19.71 -2.61 1.53
CA ILE A 314 18.67 -3.63 1.80
C ILE A 314 18.96 -4.92 1.02
N TRP A 315 19.32 -4.81 -0.26
CA TRP A 315 19.70 -5.96 -1.09
C TRP A 315 20.94 -6.67 -0.58
N GLU A 316 22.00 -5.93 -0.24
CA GLU A 316 23.23 -6.49 0.33
C GLU A 316 22.97 -7.25 1.63
N ASN A 317 22.15 -6.67 2.52
CA ASN A 317 21.77 -7.33 3.77
C ASN A 317 20.87 -8.56 3.54
N ALA A 318 19.93 -8.50 2.59
CA ALA A 318 19.03 -9.61 2.30
C ALA A 318 19.75 -10.79 1.62
N LEU A 319 20.75 -10.51 0.78
CA LEU A 319 21.55 -11.51 0.07
C LEU A 319 22.74 -12.01 0.91
N GLY A 320 23.20 -11.25 1.91
CA GLY A 320 24.32 -11.61 2.79
C GLY A 320 25.61 -11.86 2.00
N GLU A 321 26.29 -12.97 2.29
CA GLU A 321 27.54 -13.35 1.60
C GLU A 321 27.36 -13.53 0.09
N VAL A 322 26.16 -13.89 -0.38
CA VAL A 322 25.85 -14.08 -1.80
C VAL A 322 25.94 -12.76 -2.57
N ALA A 323 25.72 -11.62 -1.91
CA ALA A 323 25.85 -10.29 -2.52
C ALA A 323 27.24 -10.06 -3.14
N THR A 324 28.29 -10.54 -2.47
CA THR A 324 29.68 -10.37 -2.94
C THR A 324 29.97 -11.13 -4.23
N THR A 325 29.24 -12.23 -4.49
CA THR A 325 29.39 -13.04 -5.71
C THR A 325 28.68 -12.41 -6.92
N LEU A 326 27.80 -11.43 -6.71
CA LEU A 326 26.94 -10.86 -7.73
C LEU A 326 27.55 -9.66 -8.49
N ASN A 327 28.80 -9.26 -8.25
CA ASN A 327 29.63 -8.38 -9.10
C ASN A 327 28.87 -7.27 -9.90
N GLY A 328 28.12 -6.39 -9.23
CA GLY A 328 27.41 -5.27 -9.87
C GLY A 328 26.02 -5.60 -10.44
N HIS A 329 25.57 -6.86 -10.37
CA HIS A 329 24.20 -7.24 -10.73
C HIS A 329 23.14 -6.63 -9.79
N VAL A 330 23.50 -6.41 -8.52
CA VAL A 330 22.65 -5.69 -7.56
C VAL A 330 22.39 -4.26 -8.04
N ASP A 331 23.40 -3.58 -8.59
CA ASP A 331 23.24 -2.23 -9.13
C ASP A 331 22.28 -2.20 -10.32
N THR A 332 22.36 -3.21 -11.21
CA THR A 332 21.38 -3.34 -12.29
C THR A 332 19.97 -3.57 -11.75
N LEU A 333 19.77 -4.42 -10.74
CA LEU A 333 18.45 -4.67 -10.16
C LEU A 333 17.87 -3.40 -9.51
N VAL A 334 18.63 -2.73 -8.65
CA VAL A 334 18.24 -1.47 -8.00
C VAL A 334 17.92 -0.37 -9.02
N SER A 335 18.67 -0.35 -10.12
CA SER A 335 18.43 0.65 -11.16
C SER A 335 17.17 0.42 -11.97
N HIS A 336 16.75 -0.84 -12.13
CA HIS A 336 15.63 -1.25 -12.98
C HIS A 336 14.32 -1.36 -12.21
N PHE A 337 14.37 -1.86 -10.98
CA PHE A 337 13.20 -2.13 -10.15
C PHE A 337 13.17 -1.25 -8.90
N SER A 338 12.07 -0.53 -8.69
CA SER A 338 11.84 0.24 -7.46
C SER A 338 11.02 -0.59 -6.46
N LEU A 339 11.65 -1.56 -5.81
CA LEU A 339 10.97 -2.49 -4.89
C LEU A 339 11.00 -2.01 -3.43
N SER A 340 9.97 -2.41 -2.66
CA SER A 340 9.91 -2.25 -1.20
C SER A 340 10.85 -3.21 -0.49
N ALA A 341 11.23 -2.90 0.75
CA ALA A 341 12.11 -3.76 1.55
C ALA A 341 11.52 -5.17 1.72
N ALA A 342 10.22 -5.25 2.03
CA ALA A 342 9.53 -6.54 2.17
C ALA A 342 9.57 -7.37 0.88
N THR A 343 9.37 -6.73 -0.28
CA THR A 343 9.42 -7.43 -1.57
C THR A 343 10.85 -7.88 -1.90
N ILE A 344 11.87 -7.06 -1.60
CA ILE A 344 13.28 -7.44 -1.76
C ILE A 344 13.59 -8.72 -0.97
N HIS A 345 13.17 -8.80 0.29
CA HIS A 345 13.36 -10.01 1.11
C HIS A 345 12.64 -11.23 0.54
N THR A 346 11.39 -11.07 0.09
CA THR A 346 10.63 -12.15 -0.56
C THR A 346 11.34 -12.65 -1.82
N VAL A 347 11.79 -11.73 -2.68
CA VAL A 347 12.51 -12.07 -3.92
C VAL A 347 13.82 -12.79 -3.61
N CYS A 348 14.60 -12.30 -2.65
CA CYS A 348 15.85 -12.95 -2.24
C CYS A 348 15.58 -14.38 -1.75
N THR A 349 14.59 -14.54 -0.88
CA THR A 349 14.23 -15.85 -0.30
C THR A 349 13.78 -16.83 -1.40
N GLU A 350 12.93 -16.37 -2.32
CA GLU A 350 12.42 -17.19 -3.43
C GLU A 350 13.54 -17.57 -4.41
N ALA A 351 14.37 -16.62 -4.82
CA ALA A 351 15.46 -16.86 -5.77
C ALA A 351 16.54 -17.78 -5.18
N ILE A 352 16.92 -17.58 -3.91
CA ILE A 352 17.86 -18.47 -3.21
C ILE A 352 17.25 -19.87 -3.06
N GLY A 353 15.97 -19.96 -2.72
CA GLY A 353 15.24 -21.24 -2.62
C GLY A 353 15.23 -22.00 -3.95
N LYS A 354 14.85 -21.34 -5.04
CA LYS A 354 14.86 -21.91 -6.40
C LYS A 354 16.27 -22.32 -6.83
N SER A 355 17.30 -21.49 -6.59
CA SER A 355 18.68 -21.82 -6.91
C SER A 355 19.20 -23.08 -6.19
N LYS A 356 18.84 -23.27 -4.91
CA LYS A 356 19.18 -24.48 -4.15
C LYS A 356 18.50 -25.74 -4.71
N LEU A 357 17.26 -25.61 -5.18
CA LEU A 357 16.50 -26.70 -5.81
C LEU A 357 17.06 -27.06 -7.19
N THR A 358 17.48 -26.09 -8.00
CA THR A 358 18.01 -26.33 -9.35
C THR A 358 19.36 -27.06 -9.35
N ASN A 359 20.13 -26.96 -8.26
CA ASN A 359 21.35 -27.74 -8.08
C ASN A 359 21.10 -29.26 -7.90
N GLN A 360 19.85 -29.71 -7.81
CA GLN A 360 19.48 -31.13 -7.68
C GLN A 360 18.87 -31.73 -8.96
N LEU A 361 18.55 -30.93 -9.98
CA LEU A 361 17.91 -31.39 -11.23
C LEU A 361 18.85 -31.19 -12.45
N PRO A 362 18.83 -32.10 -13.46
CA PRO A 362 19.77 -32.10 -14.58
C PRO A 362 19.40 -31.13 -15.73
N THR A 363 18.62 -30.08 -15.46
CA THR A 363 18.20 -29.09 -16.48
C THR A 363 19.18 -27.91 -16.56
N PRO A 364 19.29 -27.23 -17.73
CA PRO A 364 20.23 -26.14 -17.92
C PRO A 364 20.06 -25.05 -16.84
N HIS A 365 21.13 -24.82 -16.08
CA HIS A 365 21.12 -23.92 -14.93
C HIS A 365 20.96 -22.47 -15.38
N SER A 366 19.83 -21.83 -15.03
CA SER A 366 19.73 -20.37 -15.07
C SER A 366 20.60 -19.78 -13.94
N PRO A 367 21.54 -18.88 -14.24
CA PRO A 367 22.41 -18.31 -13.22
C PRO A 367 21.60 -17.43 -12.24
N LEU A 368 22.03 -17.35 -10.98
CA LEU A 368 21.32 -16.62 -9.91
C LEU A 368 20.90 -15.18 -10.27
N PRO A 369 21.72 -14.36 -10.99
CA PRO A 369 21.29 -13.03 -11.44
C PRO A 369 20.03 -13.05 -12.32
N THR A 370 19.93 -14.01 -13.24
CA THR A 370 18.76 -14.17 -14.13
C THR A 370 17.54 -14.56 -13.32
N LEU A 371 17.70 -15.45 -12.35
CA LEU A 371 16.61 -15.89 -11.47
C LEU A 371 16.09 -14.76 -10.57
N LEU A 372 17.00 -13.92 -10.03
CA LEU A 372 16.64 -12.72 -9.28
C LEU A 372 15.86 -11.74 -10.15
N TRP A 373 16.34 -11.49 -11.37
CA TRP A 373 15.66 -10.63 -12.35
C TRP A 373 14.24 -11.14 -12.68
N ASP A 374 14.13 -12.43 -13.01
CA ASP A 374 12.83 -13.04 -13.34
C ASP A 374 11.85 -13.03 -12.16
N THR A 375 12.35 -13.20 -10.95
CA THR A 375 11.53 -13.15 -9.73
C THR A 375 11.09 -11.71 -9.40
N CYS A 376 11.98 -10.72 -9.56
CA CYS A 376 11.61 -9.30 -9.50
C CYS A 376 10.50 -8.96 -10.49
N ARG A 377 10.67 -9.39 -11.74
CA ARG A 377 9.68 -9.20 -12.82
C ARG A 377 8.34 -9.83 -12.47
N SER A 378 8.34 -11.10 -12.03
CA SER A 378 7.12 -11.83 -11.66
C SER A 378 6.36 -11.20 -10.49
N GLN A 379 7.06 -10.72 -9.46
CA GLN A 379 6.42 -10.05 -8.32
C GLN A 379 5.76 -8.74 -8.74
N ALA A 380 6.42 -7.95 -9.59
CA ALA A 380 5.87 -6.69 -10.06
C ALA A 380 4.69 -6.85 -11.04
N ARG A 381 4.69 -7.94 -11.85
CA ARG A 381 3.64 -8.25 -12.83
C ARG A 381 2.24 -8.27 -12.23
N SER A 382 2.09 -8.87 -11.05
CA SER A 382 0.81 -9.06 -10.34
C SER A 382 -0.01 -7.77 -10.15
N ARG A 383 0.64 -6.62 -9.94
CA ARG A 383 -0.05 -5.34 -9.70
C ARG A 383 -0.46 -4.61 -10.98
N LEU A 384 0.24 -4.86 -12.09
CA LEU A 384 -0.01 -4.22 -13.38
C LEU A 384 -1.05 -4.96 -14.20
N ASP A 385 -1.14 -6.29 -14.07
CA ASP A 385 -2.09 -7.12 -14.83
C ASP A 385 -3.56 -6.73 -14.54
N GLU A 386 -3.86 -6.18 -13.36
CA GLU A 386 -5.20 -5.66 -13.03
C GLU A 386 -5.52 -4.32 -13.73
N LEU A 387 -4.51 -3.57 -14.16
CA LEU A 387 -4.63 -2.18 -14.61
C LEU A 387 -4.32 -1.99 -16.10
N ALA A 388 -3.57 -2.89 -16.72
CA ALA A 388 -3.11 -2.77 -18.09
C ALA A 388 -3.02 -4.14 -18.77
N GLN A 389 -3.00 -4.14 -20.11
CA GLN A 389 -2.95 -5.38 -20.88
C GLN A 389 -1.50 -5.78 -21.17
N PRO A 390 -1.01 -6.93 -20.67
CA PRO A 390 0.34 -7.39 -21.00
C PRO A 390 0.42 -7.78 -22.47
N ILE A 391 1.53 -7.45 -23.12
CA ILE A 391 1.91 -7.93 -24.46
C ILE A 391 3.04 -8.94 -24.31
N GLU A 392 2.86 -10.14 -24.87
CA GLU A 392 3.92 -11.15 -24.88
C GLU A 392 5.02 -10.76 -25.88
N SER A 393 6.24 -10.56 -25.39
CA SER A 393 7.40 -10.20 -26.20
C SER A 393 8.09 -11.44 -26.78
N GLY A 394 7.47 -12.04 -27.81
CA GLY A 394 8.08 -13.15 -28.57
C GLY A 394 8.96 -12.72 -29.74
N VAL A 395 8.90 -11.44 -30.11
CA VAL A 395 9.50 -10.90 -31.33
C VAL A 395 10.95 -10.47 -31.09
N THR A 396 11.81 -10.76 -32.06
CA THR A 396 13.24 -10.43 -32.05
C THR A 396 13.60 -9.36 -33.08
N TRP A 397 14.84 -8.88 -33.02
CA TRP A 397 15.38 -7.92 -33.99
C TRP A 397 15.38 -8.41 -35.44
N ASP A 398 15.27 -9.72 -35.67
CA ASP A 398 15.26 -10.33 -37.00
C ASP A 398 13.85 -10.36 -37.61
N ASP A 399 12.82 -10.29 -36.77
CA ASP A 399 11.42 -10.24 -37.21
C ASP A 399 11.01 -8.83 -37.66
N LEU A 400 11.72 -7.79 -37.19
CA LEU A 400 11.44 -6.39 -37.47
C LEU A 400 12.22 -5.88 -38.69
N VAL A 401 11.52 -5.69 -39.80
CA VAL A 401 12.07 -5.08 -41.02
C VAL A 401 11.85 -3.57 -41.00
N LEU A 402 12.92 -2.80 -40.85
CA LEU A 402 12.92 -1.34 -40.89
C LEU A 402 14.20 -0.81 -41.57
N PRO A 403 14.18 0.42 -42.12
CA PRO A 403 15.41 1.02 -42.61
C PRO A 403 16.42 1.24 -41.47
N GLU A 404 17.71 1.13 -41.78
CA GLU A 404 18.78 1.07 -40.76
C GLU A 404 18.84 2.32 -39.88
N ALA A 405 18.49 3.50 -40.42
CA ALA A 405 18.44 4.74 -39.63
C ALA A 405 17.42 4.64 -38.48
N GLN A 406 16.22 4.12 -38.74
CA GLN A 406 15.18 3.90 -37.74
C GLN A 406 15.58 2.79 -36.77
N ARG A 407 16.19 1.72 -37.26
CA ARG A 407 16.70 0.62 -36.44
C ARG A 407 17.75 1.10 -35.44
N GLN A 408 18.63 2.01 -35.87
CA GLN A 408 19.63 2.61 -34.99
C GLN A 408 18.99 3.44 -33.88
N VAL A 409 17.97 4.26 -34.18
CA VAL A 409 17.25 5.03 -33.14
C VAL A 409 16.58 4.11 -32.12
N LEU A 410 16.01 2.97 -32.54
CA LEU A 410 15.45 1.98 -31.62
C LEU A 410 16.53 1.36 -30.71
N ARG A 411 17.73 1.07 -31.25
CA ARG A 411 18.88 0.61 -30.46
C ARG A 411 19.36 1.67 -29.48
N ASP A 412 19.36 2.95 -29.89
CA ASP A 412 19.73 4.06 -29.01
C ASP A 412 18.75 4.21 -27.84
N ILE A 413 17.44 4.01 -28.08
CA ILE A 413 16.42 3.96 -27.02
C ILE A 413 16.74 2.82 -26.03
N ALA A 414 16.99 1.60 -26.52
CA ALA A 414 17.34 0.46 -25.66
C ALA A 414 18.64 0.71 -24.86
N ALA A 415 19.66 1.31 -25.49
CA ALA A 415 20.91 1.66 -24.84
C ALA A 415 20.71 2.72 -23.73
N HIS A 416 19.87 3.72 -23.97
CA HIS A 416 19.54 4.75 -22.97
C HIS A 416 18.84 4.15 -21.74
N VAL A 417 17.91 3.21 -21.95
CA VAL A 417 17.24 2.53 -20.82
C VAL A 417 18.24 1.70 -20.02
N ARG A 418 19.11 0.94 -20.69
CA ARG A 418 20.14 0.09 -20.06
C ARG A 418 21.18 0.90 -19.27
N GLN A 419 21.61 2.04 -19.79
CA GLN A 419 22.69 2.85 -19.20
C GLN A 419 22.19 3.96 -18.26
N ARG A 420 20.87 4.05 -18.01
CA ARG A 420 20.25 5.15 -17.24
C ARG A 420 20.87 5.33 -15.85
N ALA A 421 21.09 4.24 -15.13
CA ALA A 421 21.62 4.26 -13.75
C ALA A 421 23.00 4.89 -13.71
N LYS A 422 23.86 4.47 -14.63
CA LYS A 422 25.23 4.93 -14.75
C LYS A 422 25.28 6.41 -15.08
N VAL A 423 24.48 6.86 -16.05
CA VAL A 423 24.50 8.27 -16.48
C VAL A 423 23.86 9.18 -15.43
N TYR A 424 22.69 8.83 -14.90
CA TYR A 424 21.97 9.71 -13.99
C TYR A 424 22.52 9.70 -12.57
N GLU A 425 22.87 8.53 -12.04
CA GLU A 425 23.31 8.39 -10.65
C GLU A 425 24.83 8.46 -10.54
N LEU A 426 25.57 7.56 -11.22
CA LEU A 426 27.03 7.50 -11.08
C LEU A 426 27.73 8.72 -11.70
N TRP A 427 27.27 9.19 -12.85
CA TRP A 427 27.83 10.38 -13.50
C TRP A 427 27.13 11.69 -13.07
N GLY A 428 26.10 11.59 -12.23
CA GLY A 428 25.46 12.74 -11.58
C GLY A 428 24.62 13.63 -12.50
N PHE A 429 24.25 13.19 -13.70
CA PHE A 429 23.37 13.97 -14.58
C PHE A 429 21.97 14.15 -13.97
N GLY A 430 21.54 13.26 -13.07
CA GLY A 430 20.28 13.39 -12.34
C GLY A 430 20.22 14.61 -11.42
N ASN A 431 21.36 15.05 -10.89
CA ASN A 431 21.44 16.12 -9.89
C ASN A 431 21.45 17.53 -10.49
N LYS A 432 21.69 17.67 -11.80
CA LYS A 432 21.80 18.98 -12.49
C LYS A 432 20.47 19.48 -13.07
N GLY A 433 19.38 18.75 -12.89
CA GLY A 433 18.05 19.17 -13.31
C GLY A 433 17.07 18.01 -13.16
N GLY A 434 16.38 17.92 -12.02
CA GLY A 434 15.47 16.82 -11.68
C GLY A 434 14.17 16.73 -12.52
N ARG A 435 14.13 17.30 -13.72
CA ARG A 435 13.00 17.23 -14.66
C ARG A 435 13.44 16.48 -15.92
N GLY A 436 12.64 15.52 -16.39
CA GLY A 436 12.85 14.83 -17.67
C GLY A 436 13.83 13.65 -17.63
N LEU A 437 13.96 12.97 -16.47
CA LEU A 437 14.76 11.74 -16.38
C LEU A 437 14.08 10.55 -17.07
N GLY A 438 12.76 10.63 -17.29
CA GLY A 438 12.01 9.63 -18.03
C GLY A 438 12.40 9.56 -19.50
N ILE A 439 12.32 8.34 -20.05
CA ILE A 439 12.61 8.09 -21.45
C ILE A 439 11.26 7.97 -22.16
N SER A 440 10.89 9.02 -22.90
CA SER A 440 9.69 9.07 -23.73
C SER A 440 10.04 8.88 -25.20
N ALA A 441 9.31 8.01 -25.88
CA ALA A 441 9.45 7.77 -27.31
C ALA A 441 8.10 7.90 -28.03
N LEU A 442 8.09 8.51 -29.22
CA LEU A 442 6.94 8.57 -30.11
C LEU A 442 7.20 7.75 -31.36
N PHE A 443 6.36 6.75 -31.59
CA PHE A 443 6.36 5.88 -32.77
C PHE A 443 5.25 6.32 -33.71
N ALA A 444 5.63 6.87 -34.85
CA ALA A 444 4.72 7.48 -35.80
C ALA A 444 4.78 6.83 -37.16
N GLY A 445 3.64 6.40 -37.71
CA GLY A 445 3.56 5.80 -39.05
C GLY A 445 2.21 5.20 -39.32
N ALA A 446 1.93 4.83 -40.57
CA ALA A 446 0.65 4.23 -40.95
C ALA A 446 0.34 2.96 -40.14
N SER A 447 -0.94 2.57 -40.09
CA SER A 447 -1.32 1.31 -39.45
C SER A 447 -0.60 0.12 -40.11
N GLY A 448 -0.23 -0.88 -39.32
CA GLY A 448 0.46 -2.09 -39.82
C GLY A 448 1.93 -1.91 -40.22
N THR A 449 2.59 -0.81 -39.86
CA THR A 449 4.03 -0.56 -40.17
C THR A 449 5.01 -1.10 -39.10
N GLY A 450 4.54 -1.88 -38.13
CA GLY A 450 5.41 -2.51 -37.12
C GLY A 450 5.67 -1.69 -35.86
N LYS A 451 4.86 -0.67 -35.57
CA LYS A 451 5.02 0.18 -34.36
C LYS A 451 4.99 -0.61 -33.05
N THR A 452 3.94 -1.42 -32.84
CA THR A 452 3.78 -2.28 -31.66
C THR A 452 4.86 -3.36 -31.62
N MET A 453 5.16 -3.96 -32.77
CA MET A 453 6.21 -4.96 -32.92
C MET A 453 7.60 -4.39 -32.53
N ALA A 454 7.91 -3.14 -32.86
CA ALA A 454 9.15 -2.50 -32.43
C ALA A 454 9.23 -2.29 -30.91
N ALA A 455 8.10 -2.02 -30.25
CA ALA A 455 8.05 -1.97 -28.78
C ALA A 455 8.31 -3.37 -28.18
N GLU A 456 7.76 -4.43 -28.77
CA GLU A 456 8.01 -5.82 -28.36
C GLU A 456 9.48 -6.20 -28.48
N VAL A 457 10.15 -5.81 -29.57
CA VAL A 457 11.59 -6.04 -29.78
C VAL A 457 12.43 -5.37 -28.70
N ILE A 458 12.13 -4.11 -28.36
CA ILE A 458 12.83 -3.38 -27.28
C ILE A 458 12.58 -4.07 -25.93
N ALA A 459 11.35 -4.49 -25.65
CA ALA A 459 10.99 -5.20 -24.43
C ALA A 459 11.74 -6.53 -24.28
N ASN A 460 11.83 -7.30 -25.37
CA ASN A 460 12.56 -8.56 -25.42
C ASN A 460 14.07 -8.35 -25.20
N GLU A 461 14.69 -7.37 -25.88
CA GLU A 461 16.11 -7.05 -25.69
C GLU A 461 16.43 -6.64 -24.25
N LEU A 462 15.55 -5.85 -23.62
CA LEU A 462 15.74 -5.37 -22.25
C LEU A 462 15.28 -6.39 -21.19
N ARG A 463 14.63 -7.49 -21.60
CA ARG A 463 13.99 -8.46 -20.71
C ARG A 463 13.01 -7.81 -19.71
N LEU A 464 12.26 -6.83 -20.18
CA LEU A 464 11.25 -6.10 -19.42
C LEU A 464 9.85 -6.45 -19.94
N ASP A 465 8.84 -6.39 -19.07
CA ASP A 465 7.46 -6.59 -19.48
C ASP A 465 6.96 -5.38 -20.28
N LEU A 466 6.13 -5.64 -21.30
CA LEU A 466 5.49 -4.63 -22.12
C LEU A 466 4.00 -4.59 -21.80
N TYR A 467 3.49 -3.42 -21.42
CA TYR A 467 2.08 -3.22 -21.11
C TYR A 467 1.45 -2.23 -22.08
N ARG A 468 0.33 -2.63 -22.68
CA ARG A 468 -0.52 -1.74 -23.47
C ARG A 468 -1.52 -1.04 -22.57
N ILE A 469 -1.56 0.29 -22.68
CA ILE A 469 -2.53 1.15 -22.01
C ILE A 469 -3.43 1.73 -23.10
N ASP A 470 -4.70 1.37 -23.05
CA ASP A 470 -5.73 1.94 -23.91
C ASP A 470 -6.21 3.26 -23.29
N LEU A 471 -5.77 4.37 -23.88
CA LEU A 471 -6.11 5.71 -23.41
C LEU A 471 -7.63 5.98 -23.47
N SER A 472 -8.36 5.34 -24.39
CA SER A 472 -9.80 5.50 -24.51
C SER A 472 -10.57 4.86 -23.33
N GLN A 473 -10.05 3.74 -22.79
CA GLN A 473 -10.61 3.07 -21.62
C GLN A 473 -10.32 3.83 -20.31
N VAL A 474 -9.18 4.53 -20.25
CA VAL A 474 -8.76 5.29 -19.07
C VAL A 474 -9.54 6.62 -18.93
N VAL A 475 -9.97 7.21 -20.04
CA VAL A 475 -10.70 8.50 -20.09
C VAL A 475 -12.24 8.33 -19.95
N SER A 476 -12.80 7.15 -20.23
CA SER A 476 -14.25 7.03 -20.49
C SER A 476 -15.16 6.66 -19.32
N LYS A 477 -14.68 6.43 -18.08
CA LYS A 477 -15.58 6.00 -16.99
C LYS A 477 -15.92 7.03 -15.92
N TYR A 478 -15.02 7.88 -15.43
CA TYR A 478 -15.38 8.90 -14.45
C TYR A 478 -14.40 10.09 -14.50
N ILE A 479 -14.92 11.27 -14.82
CA ILE A 479 -14.18 12.55 -14.78
C ILE A 479 -13.66 12.74 -13.35
N GLY A 480 -12.34 12.61 -13.16
CA GLY A 480 -11.65 12.65 -11.85
C GLY A 480 -11.03 11.33 -11.37
N GLU A 481 -11.43 10.16 -11.90
CA GLU A 481 -10.76 8.87 -11.62
C GLU A 481 -9.57 8.60 -12.56
N THR A 482 -9.55 9.22 -13.73
CA THR A 482 -8.51 9.06 -14.77
C THR A 482 -7.11 9.40 -14.25
N GLU A 483 -6.94 10.47 -13.46
CA GLU A 483 -5.64 10.82 -12.85
C GLU A 483 -5.17 9.74 -11.86
N LYS A 484 -6.08 9.26 -11.00
CA LYS A 484 -5.79 8.21 -10.01
C LYS A 484 -5.42 6.91 -10.70
N ASN A 485 -6.12 6.53 -11.77
CA ASN A 485 -5.83 5.32 -12.54
C ASN A 485 -4.48 5.44 -13.27
N LEU A 486 -4.21 6.56 -13.94
CA LEU A 486 -2.89 6.82 -14.54
C LEU A 486 -1.78 6.81 -13.49
N ARG A 487 -2.01 7.41 -12.31
CA ARG A 487 -1.07 7.38 -11.19
C ARG A 487 -0.73 5.94 -10.80
N ARG A 488 -1.75 5.12 -10.53
CA ARG A 488 -1.61 3.70 -10.18
C ARG A 488 -0.83 2.91 -11.24
N VAL A 489 -1.13 3.13 -12.52
CA VAL A 489 -0.41 2.47 -13.63
C VAL A 489 1.06 2.84 -13.63
N PHE A 490 1.41 4.13 -13.57
CA PHE A 490 2.81 4.56 -13.54
C PHE A 490 3.55 4.10 -12.28
N ASP A 491 2.90 4.14 -11.11
CA ASP A 491 3.52 3.71 -9.85
C ASP A 491 3.77 2.20 -9.82
N ALA A 492 2.84 1.41 -10.36
CA ALA A 492 3.01 -0.03 -10.51
C ALA A 492 4.10 -0.36 -11.55
N ALA A 493 4.13 0.37 -12.67
CA ALA A 493 5.16 0.26 -13.70
C ALA A 493 6.56 0.60 -13.17
N GLU A 494 6.67 1.61 -12.31
CA GLU A 494 7.95 2.03 -11.71
C GLU A 494 8.50 0.97 -10.75
N ALA A 495 7.62 0.28 -10.02
CA ALA A 495 8.03 -0.84 -9.18
C ALA A 495 8.62 -2.00 -10.00
N GLY A 496 8.01 -2.31 -11.15
CA GLY A 496 8.43 -3.43 -12.03
C GLY A 496 9.43 -3.10 -13.12
N GLY A 497 9.78 -1.83 -13.31
CA GLY A 497 10.62 -1.41 -14.43
C GLY A 497 9.99 -1.65 -15.81
N ALA A 498 8.67 -1.71 -15.91
CA ALA A 498 7.96 -2.11 -17.12
C ALA A 498 8.02 -1.07 -18.25
N ILE A 499 7.82 -1.51 -19.49
CA ILE A 499 7.66 -0.62 -20.64
C ILE A 499 6.17 -0.35 -20.84
N LEU A 500 5.79 0.92 -20.90
CA LEU A 500 4.41 1.35 -21.10
C LEU A 500 4.19 1.76 -22.55
N LEU A 501 3.25 1.12 -23.23
CA LEU A 501 2.82 1.45 -24.59
C LEU A 501 1.44 2.10 -24.56
N PHE A 502 1.38 3.38 -24.88
CA PHE A 502 0.16 4.15 -25.03
C PHE A 502 -0.21 4.22 -26.51
N ASP A 503 -1.33 3.58 -26.86
CA ASP A 503 -1.81 3.58 -28.25
C ASP A 503 -2.74 4.77 -28.54
N GLU A 504 -2.83 5.14 -29.82
CA GLU A 504 -3.70 6.22 -30.32
C GLU A 504 -3.46 7.60 -29.68
N ALA A 505 -2.19 8.01 -29.56
CA ALA A 505 -1.82 9.29 -28.97
C ALA A 505 -2.48 10.51 -29.67
N ASP A 506 -2.81 10.41 -30.96
CA ASP A 506 -3.51 11.46 -31.70
C ASP A 506 -4.93 11.75 -31.20
N ALA A 507 -5.59 10.80 -30.53
CA ALA A 507 -6.90 11.02 -29.92
C ALA A 507 -6.84 12.01 -28.75
N LEU A 508 -5.72 12.06 -28.01
CA LEU A 508 -5.53 12.95 -26.86
C LEU A 508 -4.70 14.20 -27.16
N PHE A 509 -3.73 14.09 -28.07
CA PHE A 509 -2.70 15.12 -28.32
C PHE A 509 -2.85 15.85 -29.66
N GLY A 510 -4.00 15.70 -30.33
CA GLY A 510 -4.30 16.38 -31.59
C GLY A 510 -4.30 17.92 -31.48
N LYS A 511 -3.97 18.59 -32.60
CA LYS A 511 -4.03 20.04 -32.79
C LYS A 511 -5.46 20.48 -32.58
N ARG A 512 -5.68 21.18 -31.46
CA ARG A 512 -6.98 21.61 -30.97
C ARG A 512 -7.79 22.33 -32.05
N SER A 513 -9.04 21.95 -32.24
CA SER A 513 -10.10 22.86 -32.73
C SER A 513 -10.51 23.80 -31.60
N GLU A 514 -10.96 25.02 -31.94
CA GLU A 514 -11.36 26.06 -30.99
C GLU A 514 -12.34 25.54 -29.91
N VAL A 515 -12.00 25.84 -28.66
CA VAL A 515 -12.73 25.46 -27.43
C VAL A 515 -14.18 25.94 -27.50
N LYS A 516 -15.15 25.03 -27.39
CA LYS A 516 -16.57 25.39 -27.21
C LYS A 516 -17.23 24.84 -25.94
N ASP A 517 -16.68 23.80 -25.30
CA ASP A 517 -17.36 23.19 -24.15
C ASP A 517 -16.53 23.04 -22.86
N SER A 518 -17.25 22.91 -21.74
CA SER A 518 -16.67 22.70 -20.40
C SER A 518 -15.97 21.35 -20.25
N HIS A 519 -16.37 20.33 -21.02
CA HIS A 519 -15.69 19.02 -21.07
C HIS A 519 -14.28 19.09 -21.69
N ASP A 520 -14.04 19.99 -22.65
CA ASP A 520 -12.72 20.17 -23.27
C ASP A 520 -11.66 20.69 -22.29
N ARG A 521 -12.08 21.40 -21.22
CA ARG A 521 -11.15 21.88 -20.19
C ARG A 521 -10.63 20.76 -19.31
N HIS A 522 -11.44 19.75 -19.01
CA HIS A 522 -11.02 18.61 -18.18
C HIS A 522 -10.05 17.68 -18.92
N ALA A 523 -10.29 17.42 -20.21
CA ALA A 523 -9.36 16.66 -21.06
C ALA A 523 -7.97 17.32 -21.13
N ASN A 524 -7.90 18.66 -21.18
CA ASN A 524 -6.63 19.39 -21.22
C ASN A 524 -5.81 19.28 -19.93
N ILE A 525 -6.45 19.13 -18.77
CA ILE A 525 -5.76 18.96 -17.48
C ILE A 525 -5.19 17.53 -17.37
N GLU A 526 -5.94 16.52 -17.80
CA GLU A 526 -5.53 15.12 -17.79
C GLU A 526 -4.33 14.84 -18.72
N VAL A 527 -4.34 15.45 -19.91
CA VAL A 527 -3.22 15.43 -20.88
C VAL A 527 -1.95 16.04 -20.29
N GLY A 528 -2.07 17.14 -19.54
CA GLY A 528 -0.95 17.78 -18.85
C GLY A 528 -0.34 16.88 -17.78
N TYR A 529 -1.18 16.19 -17.00
CA TYR A 529 -0.74 15.22 -15.99
C TYR A 529 -0.03 14.02 -16.62
N LEU A 530 -0.61 13.42 -17.68
CA LEU A 530 0.01 12.29 -18.39
C LEU A 530 1.42 12.65 -18.88
N LEU A 531 1.60 13.82 -19.49
CA LEU A 531 2.91 14.29 -19.92
C LEU A 531 3.90 14.45 -18.78
N GLN A 532 3.47 15.08 -17.68
CA GLN A 532 4.32 15.23 -16.49
C GLN A 532 4.72 13.87 -15.90
N ARG A 533 3.80 12.91 -15.88
CA ARG A 533 4.08 11.54 -15.42
C ARG A 533 5.03 10.82 -16.35
N MET A 534 4.88 10.94 -17.68
CA MET A 534 5.83 10.37 -18.63
C MET A 534 7.25 10.96 -18.49
N GLU A 535 7.39 12.24 -18.19
CA GLU A 535 8.70 12.88 -17.98
C GLU A 535 9.37 12.50 -16.64
N SER A 536 8.57 12.18 -15.63
CA SER A 536 9.06 11.74 -14.31
C SER A 536 9.22 10.22 -14.21
N TYR A 537 8.51 9.46 -15.04
CA TYR A 537 8.54 8.01 -15.05
C TYR A 537 9.95 7.51 -15.39
N ARG A 538 10.60 6.84 -14.45
CA ARG A 538 12.00 6.40 -14.60
C ARG A 538 12.16 5.27 -15.65
N GLY A 539 11.07 4.65 -16.11
CA GLY A 539 11.04 3.64 -17.17
C GLY A 539 10.94 4.20 -18.60
N LEU A 540 10.59 3.31 -19.54
CA LEU A 540 10.36 3.65 -20.94
C LEU A 540 8.85 3.77 -21.19
N ALA A 541 8.42 4.94 -21.65
CA ALA A 541 7.05 5.17 -22.09
C ALA A 541 7.02 5.46 -23.60
N ILE A 542 6.30 4.64 -24.34
CA ILE A 542 6.18 4.66 -25.80
C ILE A 542 4.78 5.11 -26.15
N LEU A 543 4.66 6.11 -27.00
CA LEU A 543 3.41 6.56 -27.60
C LEU A 543 3.35 6.10 -29.05
N THR A 544 2.24 5.53 -29.49
CA THR A 544 2.01 5.22 -30.91
C THR A 544 0.96 6.15 -31.50
N THR A 545 1.21 6.60 -32.72
CA THR A 545 0.25 7.40 -33.49
C THR A 545 0.28 7.04 -34.97
N ASN A 546 -0.88 7.12 -35.61
CA ASN A 546 -1.00 6.99 -37.06
C ASN A 546 -0.79 8.33 -37.79
N LEU A 547 -1.03 9.46 -37.11
CA LEU A 547 -1.11 10.79 -37.72
C LEU A 547 -0.16 11.79 -37.05
N LYS A 548 1.15 11.68 -37.28
CA LYS A 548 2.14 12.63 -36.71
C LYS A 548 1.79 14.12 -36.97
N ALA A 549 1.23 14.41 -38.15
CA ALA A 549 0.90 15.78 -38.55
C ALA A 549 -0.23 16.40 -37.71
N SER A 550 -1.07 15.59 -37.07
CA SER A 550 -2.12 16.07 -36.19
C SER A 550 -1.60 16.47 -34.81
N LEU A 551 -0.40 16.05 -34.40
CA LEU A 551 0.13 16.37 -33.07
C LEU A 551 0.64 17.82 -32.95
N ASP A 552 0.47 18.40 -31.77
CA ASP A 552 0.99 19.74 -31.45
C ASP A 552 2.53 19.77 -31.37
N GLN A 553 3.14 20.85 -31.83
CA GLN A 553 4.59 21.09 -31.74
C GLN A 553 5.07 21.22 -30.29
N ALA A 554 4.25 21.76 -29.39
CA ALA A 554 4.60 21.85 -27.98
C ALA A 554 4.77 20.45 -27.35
N PHE A 555 3.93 19.49 -27.75
CA PHE A 555 4.02 18.09 -27.34
C PHE A 555 5.30 17.43 -27.87
N LEU A 556 5.57 17.58 -29.17
CA LEU A 556 6.75 16.96 -29.81
C LEU A 556 8.07 17.39 -29.17
N ARG A 557 8.17 18.64 -28.67
CA ARG A 557 9.36 19.15 -27.97
C ARG A 557 9.65 18.47 -26.64
N ARG A 558 8.64 17.86 -26.00
CA ARG A 558 8.76 17.17 -24.70
C ARG A 558 9.10 15.68 -24.86
N ILE A 559 8.98 15.15 -26.08
CA ILE A 559 9.30 13.75 -26.39
C ILE A 559 10.78 13.64 -26.75
N ARG A 560 11.49 12.72 -26.07
CA ARG A 560 12.94 12.56 -26.24
C ARG A 560 13.33 11.90 -27.56
N PHE A 561 12.59 10.88 -27.97
CA PHE A 561 12.86 10.13 -29.19
C PHE A 561 11.64 10.12 -30.10
N ILE A 562 11.84 10.39 -31.39
CA ILE A 562 10.77 10.31 -32.39
C ILE A 562 11.24 9.34 -33.47
N VAL A 563 10.54 8.21 -33.60
CA VAL A 563 10.81 7.18 -34.61
C VAL A 563 9.70 7.21 -35.65
N GLN A 564 10.08 7.48 -36.89
CA GLN A 564 9.16 7.44 -38.03
C GLN A 564 9.19 6.05 -38.65
N PHE A 565 8.04 5.40 -38.74
CA PHE A 565 7.82 4.12 -39.39
C PHE A 565 7.30 4.39 -40.81
N PRO A 566 8.18 4.43 -41.83
CA PRO A 566 7.75 4.66 -43.20
C PRO A 566 6.93 3.47 -43.71
N PHE A 567 6.18 3.70 -44.79
CA PHE A 567 5.57 2.61 -45.53
C PHE A 567 6.68 1.76 -46.19
N PRO A 568 6.63 0.42 -46.11
CA PRO A 568 7.73 -0.41 -46.57
C PRO A 568 7.91 -0.33 -48.08
N ASP A 569 9.15 -0.23 -48.54
CA ASP A 569 9.48 -0.27 -49.97
C ASP A 569 9.44 -1.70 -50.55
N VAL A 570 9.69 -1.86 -51.85
CA VAL A 570 9.65 -3.17 -52.52
C VAL A 570 10.68 -4.14 -51.92
N THR A 571 11.88 -3.67 -51.57
CA THR A 571 12.92 -4.53 -51.00
C THR A 571 12.54 -5.01 -49.61
N GLN A 572 12.00 -4.12 -48.78
CA GLN A 572 11.51 -4.42 -47.43
C GLN A 572 10.31 -5.36 -47.47
N ARG A 573 9.35 -5.14 -48.39
CA ARG A 573 8.21 -6.06 -48.54
C ARG A 573 8.64 -7.45 -48.98
N ASN A 574 9.65 -7.57 -49.84
CA ASN A 574 10.23 -8.87 -50.20
C ASN A 574 10.78 -9.59 -48.96
N GLU A 575 11.56 -8.88 -48.14
CA GLU A 575 12.09 -9.42 -46.88
C GLU A 575 10.99 -9.84 -45.90
N ILE A 576 9.93 -9.04 -45.77
CA ILE A 576 8.76 -9.39 -44.94
C ILE A 576 8.10 -10.67 -45.46
N TRP A 577 7.87 -10.80 -46.77
CA TRP A 577 7.26 -11.98 -47.37
C TRP A 577 8.11 -13.25 -47.21
N GLN A 578 9.43 -13.14 -47.22
CA GLN A 578 10.33 -14.27 -46.98
C GLN A 578 10.26 -14.79 -45.54
N ARG A 579 9.94 -13.91 -44.57
CA ARG A 579 9.93 -14.24 -43.14
C ARG A 579 8.54 -14.53 -42.57
N ILE A 580 7.48 -14.19 -43.30
CA ILE A 580 6.11 -14.21 -42.74
C ILE A 580 5.58 -15.62 -42.46
N PHE A 581 6.05 -16.63 -43.21
CA PHE A 581 5.61 -18.01 -43.06
C PHE A 581 6.46 -18.75 -42.03
N PRO A 582 5.85 -19.35 -40.99
CA PRO A 582 6.56 -20.27 -40.10
C PRO A 582 7.23 -21.41 -40.87
N GLN A 583 8.34 -21.95 -40.34
CA GLN A 583 9.08 -23.05 -41.00
C GLN A 583 8.24 -24.31 -41.23
N GLN A 584 7.17 -24.50 -40.46
CA GLN A 584 6.26 -25.65 -40.56
C GLN A 584 5.19 -25.47 -41.64
N THR A 585 5.02 -24.26 -42.17
CA THR A 585 3.99 -23.99 -43.18
C THR A 585 4.43 -24.57 -44.52
N PRO A 586 3.67 -25.50 -45.12
CA PRO A 586 3.97 -26.01 -46.45
C PRO A 586 3.77 -24.89 -47.47
N THR A 587 4.85 -24.44 -48.10
CA THR A 587 4.84 -23.42 -49.15
C THR A 587 5.38 -24.03 -50.44
N GLN A 588 4.76 -23.69 -51.58
CA GLN A 588 5.16 -24.21 -52.88
C GLN A 588 5.16 -23.10 -53.94
N ASP A 589 6.25 -23.02 -54.71
CA ASP A 589 6.40 -22.13 -55.87
C ASP A 589 6.05 -20.64 -55.61
N LEU A 590 6.36 -20.13 -54.41
CA LEU A 590 6.14 -18.74 -54.04
C LEU A 590 7.20 -17.80 -54.64
N ASP A 591 6.77 -16.82 -55.43
CA ASP A 591 7.64 -15.79 -55.98
C ASP A 591 7.58 -14.51 -55.13
N PHE A 592 8.47 -14.42 -54.14
CA PHE A 592 8.53 -13.28 -53.23
C PHE A 592 8.81 -11.94 -53.94
N GLY A 593 9.49 -11.96 -55.09
CA GLY A 593 9.74 -10.76 -55.89
C GLY A 593 8.46 -10.21 -56.51
N LYS A 594 7.54 -11.08 -56.94
CA LYS A 594 6.19 -10.69 -57.37
C LYS A 594 5.32 -10.25 -56.20
N LEU A 595 5.34 -10.98 -55.08
CA LEU A 595 4.57 -10.64 -53.88
C LEU A 595 4.94 -9.25 -53.33
N ALA A 596 6.21 -8.87 -53.43
CA ALA A 596 6.71 -7.56 -53.00
C ALA A 596 6.16 -6.38 -53.79
N LYS A 597 5.59 -6.60 -54.98
CA LYS A 597 4.96 -5.53 -55.78
C LYS A 597 3.64 -5.04 -55.19
N LEU A 598 2.98 -5.87 -54.36
CA LEU A 598 1.76 -5.46 -53.65
C LEU A 598 2.05 -4.26 -52.74
N ASN A 599 1.36 -3.15 -52.97
CA ASN A 599 1.57 -1.92 -52.21
C ASN A 599 0.78 -1.91 -50.88
N VAL A 600 1.16 -2.81 -49.97
CA VAL A 600 0.52 -3.06 -48.68
C VAL A 600 1.49 -2.93 -47.50
N SER A 601 0.96 -2.66 -46.30
CA SER A 601 1.76 -2.60 -45.07
C SER A 601 2.18 -3.99 -44.60
N GLY A 602 3.17 -4.09 -43.70
CA GLY A 602 3.59 -5.37 -43.12
C GLY A 602 2.46 -6.10 -42.39
N GLY A 603 1.59 -5.36 -41.69
CA GLY A 603 0.39 -5.93 -41.05
C GLY A 603 -0.60 -6.51 -42.05
N ASN A 604 -0.80 -5.86 -43.20
CA ASN A 604 -1.63 -6.41 -44.26
C ASN A 604 -0.97 -7.63 -44.93
N ILE A 605 0.36 -7.64 -45.11
CA ILE A 605 1.09 -8.81 -45.60
C ILE A 605 0.84 -10.01 -44.68
N ARG A 606 0.94 -9.81 -43.36
CA ARG A 606 0.61 -10.84 -42.36
C ARG A 606 -0.81 -11.37 -42.51
N ASN A 607 -1.79 -10.48 -42.65
CA ASN A 607 -3.19 -10.87 -42.84
C ASN A 607 -3.39 -11.68 -44.13
N ILE A 608 -2.76 -11.26 -45.23
CA ILE A 608 -2.84 -11.96 -46.52
C ILE A 608 -2.19 -13.35 -46.39
N ALA A 609 -0.99 -13.44 -45.82
CA ALA A 609 -0.29 -14.70 -45.63
C ALA A 609 -1.08 -15.70 -44.76
N LEU A 610 -1.65 -15.21 -43.64
CA LEU A 610 -2.45 -16.03 -42.74
C LEU A 610 -3.75 -16.51 -43.42
N ASN A 611 -4.45 -15.62 -44.13
CA ASN A 611 -5.66 -15.99 -44.84
C ASN A 611 -5.36 -16.97 -45.99
N ALA A 612 -4.25 -16.79 -46.72
CA ALA A 612 -3.81 -17.74 -47.74
C ALA A 612 -3.49 -19.12 -47.14
N ALA A 613 -2.91 -19.18 -45.95
CA ALA A 613 -2.67 -20.43 -45.23
C ALA A 613 -3.97 -21.14 -44.85
N PHE A 614 -5.00 -20.40 -44.39
CA PHE A 614 -6.32 -20.98 -44.12
C PHE A 614 -6.98 -21.53 -45.39
N LEU A 615 -6.91 -20.80 -46.50
CA LEU A 615 -7.47 -21.26 -47.79
C LEU A 615 -6.76 -22.51 -48.32
N ALA A 616 -5.44 -22.57 -48.20
CA ALA A 616 -4.66 -23.75 -48.59
C ALA A 616 -4.96 -24.96 -47.69
N ALA A 617 -5.09 -24.73 -46.37
CA ALA A 617 -5.42 -25.77 -45.40
C ALA A 617 -6.83 -26.36 -45.62
N ASP A 618 -7.83 -25.53 -45.95
CA ASP A 618 -9.19 -25.98 -46.29
C ASP A 618 -9.20 -26.86 -47.55
N ALA A 619 -8.34 -26.54 -48.52
CA ALA A 619 -8.16 -27.34 -49.73
C ALA A 619 -7.24 -28.57 -49.53
N GLY A 620 -6.55 -28.68 -48.40
CA GLY A 620 -5.55 -29.74 -48.15
C GLY A 620 -4.28 -29.62 -48.99
N GLU A 621 -3.95 -28.42 -49.46
CA GLU A 621 -2.81 -28.15 -50.35
C GLU A 621 -1.74 -27.26 -49.67
N ALA A 622 -0.57 -27.15 -50.30
CA ALA A 622 0.46 -26.18 -49.88
C ALA A 622 0.05 -24.75 -50.24
N VAL A 623 0.64 -23.77 -49.53
CA VAL A 623 0.42 -22.35 -49.85
C VAL A 623 1.12 -22.02 -51.16
N GLU A 624 0.31 -21.85 -52.20
CA GLU A 624 0.70 -21.45 -53.55
C GLU A 624 0.24 -20.01 -53.89
N MET A 625 0.77 -19.46 -54.99
CA MET A 625 0.43 -18.13 -55.49
C MET A 625 -1.08 -17.91 -55.71
N LYS A 626 -1.85 -18.95 -56.06
CA LYS A 626 -3.32 -18.88 -56.25
C LYS A 626 -4.07 -18.50 -54.97
N TYR A 627 -3.66 -19.05 -53.83
CA TYR A 627 -4.27 -18.76 -52.53
C TYR A 627 -3.88 -17.37 -52.03
N ILE A 628 -2.63 -16.96 -52.27
CA ILE A 628 -2.19 -15.59 -51.95
C ILE A 628 -2.96 -14.57 -52.78
N LEU A 629 -3.20 -14.83 -54.07
CA LEU A 629 -3.99 -13.94 -54.90
C LEU A 629 -5.43 -13.79 -54.38
N GLN A 630 -6.08 -14.90 -54.01
CA GLN A 630 -7.42 -14.87 -53.44
C GLN A 630 -7.45 -14.09 -52.13
N ALA A 631 -6.51 -14.35 -51.23
CA ALA A 631 -6.38 -13.64 -49.96
C ALA A 631 -6.08 -12.14 -50.16
N ALA A 632 -5.22 -11.79 -51.13
CA ALA A 632 -4.90 -10.41 -51.47
C ALA A 632 -6.12 -9.67 -52.01
N LYS A 633 -6.94 -10.29 -52.86
CA LYS A 633 -8.21 -9.71 -53.33
C LYS A 633 -9.14 -9.37 -52.17
N SER A 634 -9.31 -10.30 -51.23
CA SER A 634 -10.14 -10.07 -50.04
C SER A 634 -9.60 -8.96 -49.15
N GLU A 635 -8.28 -8.88 -48.94
CA GLU A 635 -7.69 -7.83 -48.11
C GLU A 635 -7.74 -6.46 -48.79
N TYR A 636 -7.50 -6.37 -50.10
CA TYR A 636 -7.65 -5.13 -50.86
C TYR A 636 -9.10 -4.63 -50.86
N ALA A 637 -10.07 -5.54 -50.97
CA ALA A 637 -11.49 -5.19 -50.84
C ALA A 637 -11.83 -4.58 -49.48
N LYS A 638 -11.25 -5.10 -48.38
CA LYS A 638 -11.40 -4.50 -47.03
C LYS A 638 -10.77 -3.10 -46.93
N LEU A 639 -9.71 -2.86 -47.68
CA LEU A 639 -9.02 -1.56 -47.75
C LEU A 639 -9.70 -0.58 -48.73
N GLU A 640 -10.85 -0.95 -49.30
CA GLU A 640 -11.56 -0.18 -50.34
C GLU A 640 -10.66 0.16 -51.55
N ARG A 641 -9.69 -0.71 -51.85
CA ARG A 641 -8.74 -0.58 -52.95
C ARG A 641 -8.96 -1.70 -53.97
N GLN A 642 -8.68 -1.40 -55.23
CA GLN A 642 -8.65 -2.41 -56.29
C GLN A 642 -7.20 -2.82 -56.57
N LEU A 643 -6.98 -4.13 -56.73
CA LEU A 643 -5.71 -4.65 -57.22
C LEU A 643 -5.52 -4.19 -58.67
N THR A 644 -4.36 -3.61 -58.96
CA THR A 644 -4.05 -3.21 -60.34
C THR A 644 -3.44 -4.39 -61.11
N ASP A 645 -3.73 -4.47 -62.41
CA ASP A 645 -3.16 -5.51 -63.29
C ASP A 645 -1.63 -5.51 -63.28
N ALA A 646 -1.00 -4.35 -63.00
CA ALA A 646 0.46 -4.23 -62.87
C ALA A 646 1.03 -4.95 -61.63
N GLU A 647 0.25 -5.09 -60.55
CA GLU A 647 0.66 -5.77 -59.32
C GLU A 647 0.53 -7.30 -59.43
N VAL A 648 -0.43 -7.79 -60.22
CA VAL A 648 -0.80 -9.22 -60.31
C VAL A 648 -0.31 -9.89 -61.60
N LYS A 649 0.26 -9.14 -62.55
CA LYS A 649 0.72 -9.67 -63.84
C LYS A 649 1.70 -10.84 -63.67
N GLY A 650 1.30 -12.02 -64.16
CA GLY A 650 2.13 -13.24 -64.17
C GLY A 650 2.12 -14.06 -62.88
N TRP A 651 1.09 -13.93 -62.04
CA TRP A 651 0.88 -14.77 -60.86
C TRP A 651 0.18 -16.10 -61.15
N ILE A 652 -0.51 -16.20 -62.30
CA ILE A 652 -1.16 -17.39 -62.84
C ILE A 652 -0.69 -17.58 -64.27
#